data_AF-A0A4Q2UJG4-F1
#
_entry.id   AF-A0A4Q2UJG4-F1
#
_cell.length_a   1.000
_cell.length_b   1.000
_cell.length_c   1.000
_cell.angle_alpha   90.00
_cell.angle_beta   90.00
_cell.angle_gamma   90.00
#
_symmetry.space_group_name_H-M   'P 1'
#
loop_
_entity.id
_entity.type
_entity.pdbx_description
1 polymer ?
#
loop_
_entity_poly.entity_id
_entity_poly.type
_entity_poly.pdbx_seq_one_letter_code
_entity_poly.pdbx_strand_id
1 'polypeptide(L)'
;MPNGIKKQVLGSNGTPTGEFRYYTESVAGSGVYDVLIPEPSSMTPARIGIRSLAPYKPEPVQVFNPQQFGVGDYYHPNFTCAIDFTDGKTVPERKALGINLFNAPTMDDAQKGALTFGEGMLYITESTCHKELEGPGVYESSLQTYFQKIWQYIPALGYGIDVGIKYAIFNIETSLGWGRDVYGQGGHWAKTWDQAKSLSIVCEKDGVTRTLEQLHNQGPAEWDREFTTRRANRMTLLLLVAREKGYPGLKVSFGASPYQGQPRIDFATGNSVFTDGACNVNHIGGSGNVITLNRPGGGTSTYTMAGNQWDYEDFVTGYYYDFYFDVPVRQDFIDIWVNKLPHTQNYPYIWSKMGVRHVFADEKGYIQLNRQRMLARQGVVRPFKRQVEPMYEANAAGIVAGQWVEANQGGEIFRVPHTHLQSSILYADLNKFDTPKVWQQPYEMDAFYCVTRFFAGNDEGWGFHMFPFNFAPESVRFPIINTNYYKHEMHTITAIHQARKRMQPYERYYTGSTLVEDPEVQINETGSWSAYSGTDAYNYNAGSFGVQKPSFMLRYKAVSGGWHVLIAGGMNQGWTTERTDQVRVPGGLLNGNKFRCKLRGPSVHIFEFFVRDSDTNQTYEAVPNTPTGWERPGYVPRIIS
;
A
#
# COMPACT_ATOMS: atom_id res chain seq x y z
N MET A 1 18.48 -35.33 -5.89
CA MET A 1 17.17 -35.43 -5.23
C MET A 1 17.42 -35.68 -3.75
N PRO A 2 16.97 -34.83 -2.81
CA PRO A 2 17.13 -35.12 -1.39
C PRO A 2 16.17 -36.24 -0.98
N ASN A 3 16.65 -37.18 -0.17
CA ASN A 3 15.88 -38.33 0.32
C ASN A 3 14.80 -37.86 1.30
N GLY A 4 13.53 -37.91 0.89
CA GLY A 4 12.40 -37.63 1.77
C GLY A 4 12.32 -38.67 2.89
N ILE A 5 12.36 -38.23 4.13
CA ILE A 5 12.10 -39.07 5.30
C ILE A 5 10.59 -39.33 5.35
N LYS A 6 10.16 -40.59 5.32
CA LYS A 6 8.76 -40.95 5.58
C LYS A 6 8.58 -41.15 7.08
N LYS A 7 7.66 -40.43 7.72
CA LYS A 7 7.27 -40.70 9.10
C LYS A 7 5.76 -40.92 9.16
N GLN A 8 5.36 -42.06 9.73
CA GLN A 8 3.97 -42.47 9.88
C GLN A 8 3.44 -41.87 11.20
N VAL A 9 2.33 -41.13 11.13
CA VAL A 9 1.65 -40.63 12.34
C VAL A 9 0.53 -41.62 12.69
N LEU A 10 0.58 -42.13 13.91
CA LEU A 10 -0.45 -43.01 14.47
C LEU A 10 -1.47 -42.16 15.24
N GLY A 11 -2.76 -42.44 15.05
CA GLY A 11 -3.83 -41.85 15.86
C GLY A 11 -3.79 -42.33 17.32
N SER A 12 -4.64 -41.75 18.17
CA SER A 12 -4.75 -42.07 19.61
C SER A 12 -5.07 -43.54 19.92
N ASN A 13 -5.45 -44.29 18.91
CA ASN A 13 -5.80 -45.71 18.89
C ASN A 13 -4.82 -46.57 18.05
N GLY A 14 -3.66 -46.03 17.66
CA GLY A 14 -2.61 -46.77 16.95
C GLY A 14 -2.86 -46.98 15.44
N THR A 15 -3.93 -46.40 14.89
CA THR A 15 -4.26 -46.51 13.46
C THR A 15 -3.51 -45.45 12.64
N PRO A 16 -2.86 -45.79 11.51
CA PRO A 16 -2.23 -44.80 10.65
C PRO A 16 -3.26 -43.84 10.05
N THR A 17 -3.11 -42.52 10.27
CA THR A 17 -4.06 -41.50 9.77
C THR A 17 -3.61 -40.80 8.47
N GLY A 18 -2.46 -41.17 7.91
CA GLY A 18 -1.96 -40.69 6.61
C GLY A 18 -0.46 -40.87 6.41
N GLU A 19 0.00 -40.91 5.15
CA GLU A 19 1.41 -40.78 4.78
C GLU A 19 1.72 -39.30 4.48
N PHE A 20 2.67 -38.70 5.22
CA PHE A 20 3.18 -37.36 4.93
C PHE A 20 4.56 -37.46 4.26
N ARG A 21 4.79 -36.69 3.18
CA ARG A 21 6.11 -36.51 2.56
C ARG A 21 6.68 -35.17 3.00
N TYR A 22 7.84 -35.18 3.64
CA TYR A 22 8.52 -33.97 4.13
C TYR A 22 9.55 -33.51 3.09
N TYR A 23 9.56 -32.21 2.82
CA TYR A 23 10.66 -31.54 2.12
C TYR A 23 11.28 -30.52 3.07
N THR A 24 12.56 -30.69 3.39
CA THR A 24 13.36 -29.75 4.16
C THR A 24 14.34 -29.08 3.21
N GLU A 25 14.24 -27.76 3.04
CA GLU A 25 15.38 -26.92 2.67
C GLU A 25 15.80 -26.14 3.92
N SER A 26 16.87 -26.59 4.58
CA SER A 26 17.44 -25.84 5.68
C SER A 26 18.26 -24.68 5.12
N VAL A 27 17.85 -23.44 5.40
CA VAL A 27 18.79 -22.30 5.38
C VAL A 27 19.37 -22.19 6.79
N ALA A 28 20.64 -22.52 6.94
CA ALA A 28 21.31 -22.45 8.23
C ALA A 28 21.30 -21.00 8.76
N GLY A 29 20.73 -20.80 9.96
CA GLY A 29 20.83 -19.53 10.71
C GLY A 29 19.55 -18.71 10.85
N SER A 30 18.46 -19.02 10.15
CA SER A 30 17.18 -18.35 10.34
C SER A 30 16.36 -19.11 11.38
N GLY A 31 16.15 -18.55 12.58
CA GLY A 31 15.25 -19.08 13.61
C GLY A 31 13.76 -19.07 13.22
N VAL A 32 13.43 -19.44 11.98
CA VAL A 32 12.07 -19.63 11.48
C VAL A 32 11.64 -21.01 11.94
N TYR A 33 10.73 -21.05 12.91
CA TYR A 33 10.02 -22.27 13.24
C TYR A 33 9.27 -22.72 11.98
N ASP A 34 9.71 -23.83 11.38
CA ASP A 34 8.98 -24.53 10.33
C ASP A 34 7.70 -25.11 10.93
N VAL A 35 6.67 -24.27 11.06
CA VAL A 35 5.31 -24.77 11.25
C VAL A 35 4.91 -25.41 9.92
N LEU A 36 5.07 -26.72 9.88
CA LEU A 36 4.50 -27.60 8.85
C LEU A 36 2.98 -27.47 8.91
N ILE A 37 2.45 -26.48 8.21
CA ILE A 37 1.06 -26.53 7.76
C ILE A 37 1.08 -27.45 6.54
N PRO A 38 0.32 -28.56 6.54
CA PRO A 38 0.16 -29.37 5.35
C PRO A 38 -0.19 -28.45 4.16
N GLU A 39 0.30 -28.73 2.94
CA GLU A 39 -0.51 -28.32 1.77
C GLU A 39 -1.92 -28.80 2.07
N PRO A 40 -3.00 -28.01 1.92
CA PRO A 40 -4.33 -28.39 2.40
C PRO A 40 -4.71 -29.80 1.93
N SER A 41 -4.41 -30.80 2.77
CA SER A 41 -4.36 -32.22 2.42
C SER A 41 -5.38 -32.94 3.27
N SER A 42 -6.65 -32.62 3.03
CA SER A 42 -7.79 -33.41 3.49
C SER A 42 -9.10 -33.01 2.80
N MET A 43 -9.07 -32.26 1.69
CA MET A 43 -10.31 -31.98 0.97
C MET A 43 -10.72 -33.22 0.18
N THR A 44 -11.76 -33.88 0.65
CA THR A 44 -12.47 -34.88 -0.15
C THR A 44 -12.88 -34.22 -1.46
N PRO A 45 -12.53 -34.78 -2.63
CA PRO A 45 -12.87 -34.18 -3.91
C PRO A 45 -14.38 -33.96 -4.01
N ALA A 46 -14.83 -32.71 -3.89
CA ALA A 46 -16.23 -32.33 -3.86
C ALA A 46 -16.44 -31.10 -4.72
N ARG A 47 -17.61 -30.98 -5.34
CA ARG A 47 -18.02 -29.77 -6.09
C ARG A 47 -18.41 -28.62 -5.16
N ILE A 48 -18.05 -28.71 -3.87
CA ILE A 48 -18.39 -27.76 -2.82
C ILE A 48 -17.12 -27.01 -2.43
N GLY A 49 -17.09 -25.71 -2.66
CA GLY A 49 -16.03 -24.82 -2.20
C GLY A 49 -16.26 -24.31 -0.78
N ILE A 50 -15.19 -23.87 -0.12
CA ILE A 50 -15.22 -23.32 1.24
C ILE A 50 -15.04 -21.80 1.18
N ARG A 51 -15.84 -21.05 1.96
CA ARG A 51 -15.62 -19.63 2.24
C ARG A 51 -14.83 -19.48 3.54
N SER A 52 -13.64 -18.89 3.48
CA SER A 52 -12.85 -18.59 4.68
C SER A 52 -13.22 -17.24 5.30
N LEU A 53 -13.52 -17.24 6.60
CA LEU A 53 -13.67 -16.03 7.42
C LEU A 53 -13.12 -16.30 8.82
N ALA A 54 -12.12 -15.55 9.24
CA ALA A 54 -11.68 -15.56 10.63
C ALA A 54 -12.72 -14.79 11.48
N PRO A 55 -13.24 -15.34 12.60
CA PRO A 55 -14.01 -14.55 13.56
C PRO A 55 -13.18 -13.39 14.11
N TYR A 56 -13.84 -12.27 14.38
CA TYR A 56 -13.27 -11.14 15.12
C TYR A 56 -14.16 -10.82 16.31
N LYS A 57 -13.53 -10.55 17.46
CA LYS A 57 -14.21 -10.03 18.65
C LYS A 57 -13.88 -8.53 18.79
N PRO A 58 -14.88 -7.64 18.69
CA PRO A 58 -14.68 -6.22 18.90
C PRO A 58 -13.96 -5.92 20.21
N GLU A 59 -12.93 -5.10 20.12
CA GLU A 59 -12.13 -4.65 21.25
C GLU A 59 -12.73 -3.36 21.85
N PRO A 60 -12.65 -3.18 23.19
CA PRO A 60 -12.91 -1.89 23.80
C PRO A 60 -11.97 -0.79 23.27
N VAL A 61 -12.31 0.45 23.56
CA VAL A 61 -11.43 1.61 23.36
C VAL A 61 -10.04 1.34 23.92
N GLN A 62 -8.98 1.76 23.20
CA GLN A 62 -7.57 1.62 23.58
C GLN A 62 -7.04 0.20 23.70
N VAL A 63 -7.85 -0.81 23.39
CA VAL A 63 -7.43 -2.21 23.45
C VAL A 63 -7.07 -2.69 22.05
N PHE A 64 -5.87 -3.25 21.92
CA PHE A 64 -5.41 -3.97 20.73
C PHE A 64 -4.99 -5.39 21.14
N ASN A 65 -5.68 -6.39 20.62
CA ASN A 65 -5.51 -7.81 20.96
C ASN A 65 -5.42 -8.65 19.67
N PRO A 66 -4.30 -8.59 18.94
CA PRO A 66 -4.10 -9.40 17.74
C PRO A 66 -3.97 -10.91 18.06
N GLN A 67 -3.68 -11.28 19.32
CA GLN A 67 -3.57 -12.67 19.75
C GLN A 67 -4.88 -13.46 19.60
N GLN A 68 -6.02 -12.78 19.45
CA GLN A 68 -7.31 -13.43 19.17
C GLN A 68 -7.31 -14.25 17.87
N PHE A 69 -6.35 -14.02 16.98
CA PHE A 69 -6.18 -14.75 15.73
C PHE A 69 -5.10 -15.86 15.80
N GLY A 70 -4.44 -16.01 16.94
CA GLY A 70 -3.28 -16.90 17.12
C GLY A 70 -1.94 -16.19 16.90
N VAL A 71 -0.85 -16.92 17.19
CA VAL A 71 0.54 -16.46 17.02
C VAL A 71 1.37 -17.56 16.36
N GLY A 72 2.50 -17.21 15.76
CA GLY A 72 3.44 -18.18 15.18
C GLY A 72 2.99 -18.77 13.84
N ASP A 73 2.05 -18.11 13.18
CA ASP A 73 1.64 -18.44 11.82
C ASP A 73 2.78 -18.28 10.82
N TYR A 74 2.81 -19.14 9.80
CA TYR A 74 3.78 -19.02 8.70
C TYR A 74 3.33 -17.91 7.74
N TYR A 75 4.23 -16.98 7.45
CA TYR A 75 4.08 -15.92 6.45
C TYR A 75 5.27 -15.94 5.51
N HIS A 76 5.04 -15.93 4.20
CA HIS A 76 6.11 -16.04 3.22
C HIS A 76 7.00 -14.78 3.27
N PRO A 77 8.35 -14.91 3.35
CA PRO A 77 9.25 -13.76 3.53
C PRO A 77 9.27 -12.78 2.33
N ASN A 78 8.93 -13.26 1.13
CA ASN A 78 8.85 -12.41 -0.07
C ASN A 78 7.77 -11.31 0.02
N PHE A 79 6.71 -11.52 0.81
CA PHE A 79 5.67 -10.53 1.03
C PHE A 79 5.96 -9.76 2.33
N THR A 80 6.37 -8.51 2.19
CA THR A 80 6.69 -7.64 3.32
C THR A 80 5.43 -7.06 3.96
N CYS A 81 5.42 -6.92 5.29
CA CYS A 81 4.35 -6.26 6.00
C CYS A 81 4.89 -5.42 7.15
N ALA A 82 4.57 -4.13 7.09
CA ALA A 82 4.91 -3.14 8.09
C ALA A 82 3.65 -2.59 8.74
N ILE A 83 3.56 -2.78 10.06
CA ILE A 83 2.55 -2.20 10.93
C ILE A 83 3.30 -1.65 12.14
N ASP A 84 3.47 -0.33 12.20
CA ASP A 84 4.28 0.35 13.22
C ASP A 84 3.58 0.53 14.58
N PHE A 85 2.44 -0.15 14.80
CA PHE A 85 1.73 -0.14 16.08
C PHE A 85 2.41 -1.08 17.07
N THR A 86 3.25 -0.50 17.93
CA THR A 86 4.15 -1.31 18.75
C THR A 86 3.53 -1.82 20.03
N ASP A 87 2.52 -1.18 20.64
CA ASP A 87 1.92 -1.61 21.93
C ASP A 87 2.94 -2.06 22.99
N GLY A 88 4.12 -1.43 23.00
CA GLY A 88 5.25 -1.85 23.84
C GLY A 88 5.90 -3.21 23.50
N LYS A 89 5.44 -3.90 22.44
CA LYS A 89 5.94 -5.18 21.96
C LYS A 89 7.33 -5.06 21.34
N THR A 90 8.18 -6.01 21.71
CA THR A 90 9.52 -6.21 21.17
C THR A 90 9.48 -6.64 19.70
N VAL A 91 10.64 -6.63 19.02
CA VAL A 91 10.76 -7.13 17.64
C VAL A 91 10.30 -8.60 17.52
N PRO A 92 10.74 -9.55 18.37
CA PRO A 92 10.27 -10.94 18.32
C PRO A 92 8.75 -11.09 18.48
N GLU A 93 8.13 -10.33 19.39
CA GLU A 93 6.68 -10.37 19.61
C GLU A 93 5.91 -9.87 18.39
N ARG A 94 6.39 -8.82 17.72
CA ARG A 94 5.82 -8.33 16.45
C ARG A 94 6.00 -9.34 15.32
N LYS A 95 7.16 -10.00 15.22
CA LYS A 95 7.40 -11.08 14.26
C LYS A 95 6.45 -12.27 14.47
N ALA A 96 6.13 -12.60 15.72
CA ALA A 96 5.16 -13.66 16.03
C ALA A 96 3.72 -13.36 15.56
N LEU A 97 3.42 -12.08 15.28
CA LEU A 97 2.16 -11.61 14.66
C LEU A 97 2.26 -11.50 13.13
N GLY A 98 3.40 -11.87 12.54
CA GLY A 98 3.67 -11.83 11.11
C GLY A 98 4.22 -10.51 10.56
N ILE A 99 4.54 -9.54 11.42
CA ILE A 99 5.20 -8.31 10.99
C ILE A 99 6.67 -8.64 10.68
N ASN A 100 7.09 -8.44 9.43
CA ASN A 100 8.42 -8.80 8.94
C ASN A 100 9.16 -7.62 8.27
N LEU A 101 8.55 -6.44 8.28
CA LEU A 101 9.17 -5.18 7.88
C LEU A 101 8.94 -4.14 8.98
N PHE A 102 9.98 -3.45 9.38
CA PHE A 102 9.97 -2.51 10.50
C PHE A 102 10.49 -1.14 10.05
N ASN A 103 9.78 -0.08 10.40
CA ASN A 103 10.19 1.27 10.04
C ASN A 103 11.22 1.81 11.04
N ALA A 104 12.42 2.13 10.58
CA ALA A 104 13.52 2.50 11.45
C ALA A 104 13.25 3.76 12.30
N PRO A 105 12.61 4.83 11.82
CA PRO A 105 12.29 5.99 12.65
C PRO A 105 11.32 5.67 13.79
N THR A 106 10.63 4.54 13.72
CA THR A 106 9.64 4.05 14.69
C THR A 106 10.31 3.05 15.67
N MET A 107 11.64 3.00 15.72
CA MET A 107 12.38 2.06 16.56
C MET A 107 13.47 2.76 17.35
N ASP A 108 13.68 2.31 18.58
CA ASP A 108 14.89 2.66 19.32
C ASP A 108 16.12 1.93 18.75
N ASP A 109 17.29 2.42 19.15
CA ASP A 109 18.57 1.94 18.65
C ASP A 109 18.85 0.46 19.02
N ALA A 110 18.31 -0.04 20.14
CA ALA A 110 18.44 -1.44 20.55
C ALA A 110 17.59 -2.36 19.67
N GLN A 111 16.36 -1.95 19.36
CA GLN A 111 15.47 -2.65 18.47
C GLN A 111 16.00 -2.66 17.04
N LYS A 112 16.58 -1.57 16.54
CA LYS A 112 17.22 -1.52 15.21
C LYS A 112 18.39 -2.50 15.10
N GLY A 113 19.23 -2.54 16.14
CA GLY A 113 20.36 -3.48 16.22
C GLY A 113 19.94 -4.97 16.27
N ALA A 114 18.68 -5.26 16.60
CA ALA A 114 18.11 -6.61 16.60
C ALA A 114 17.55 -7.05 15.23
N LEU A 115 17.53 -6.17 14.23
CA LEU A 115 17.05 -6.49 12.88
C LEU A 115 18.14 -7.14 12.03
N THR A 116 17.73 -8.09 11.20
CA THR A 116 18.56 -8.63 10.11
C THR A 116 18.35 -7.80 8.85
N PHE A 117 19.38 -7.66 8.01
CA PHE A 117 19.27 -6.96 6.73
C PHE A 117 18.12 -7.54 5.90
N GLY A 118 17.17 -6.69 5.51
CA GLY A 118 15.93 -7.11 4.85
C GLY A 118 14.67 -6.86 5.69
N GLU A 119 14.83 -6.73 7.00
CA GLU A 119 13.70 -6.54 7.94
C GLU A 119 13.42 -5.06 8.23
N GLY A 120 14.32 -4.14 7.88
CA GLY A 120 14.16 -2.71 8.09
C GLY A 120 13.79 -1.93 6.83
N MET A 121 13.00 -0.88 7.01
CA MET A 121 12.84 0.21 6.06
C MET A 121 13.16 1.57 6.68
N LEU A 122 13.68 2.49 5.89
CA LEU A 122 13.75 3.90 6.20
C LEU A 122 12.70 4.62 5.36
N TYR A 123 11.64 5.12 5.99
CA TYR A 123 10.69 6.04 5.37
C TYR A 123 10.98 7.46 5.87
N ILE A 124 11.40 8.36 4.99
CA ILE A 124 11.69 9.78 5.30
C ILE A 124 11.24 10.65 4.13
N THR A 125 11.03 11.94 4.33
CA THR A 125 10.93 12.85 3.17
C THR A 125 12.30 13.04 2.52
N GLU A 126 12.38 13.17 1.19
CA GLU A 126 13.62 13.58 0.52
C GLU A 126 14.11 14.92 1.04
N SER A 127 13.21 15.81 1.48
CA SER A 127 13.57 17.10 2.05
C SER A 127 14.50 16.95 3.25
N THR A 128 14.42 15.86 4.02
CA THR A 128 15.36 15.59 5.14
C THR A 128 16.81 15.51 4.66
N CYS A 129 17.05 15.16 3.39
CA CYS A 129 18.38 15.06 2.81
C CYS A 129 18.88 16.39 2.21
N HIS A 130 18.00 17.34 1.88
CA HIS A 130 18.39 18.52 1.10
C HIS A 130 17.52 19.78 1.29
N LYS A 131 16.73 19.89 2.36
CA LYS A 131 15.73 20.98 2.62
C LYS A 131 16.24 22.39 2.27
N GLU A 132 17.48 22.70 2.64
CA GLU A 132 18.09 24.02 2.39
C GLU A 132 18.31 24.33 0.90
N LEU A 133 18.29 23.32 0.03
CA LEU A 133 18.46 23.41 -1.41
C LEU A 133 17.12 23.35 -2.16
N GLU A 134 16.00 23.28 -1.45
CA GLU A 134 14.65 23.42 -2.03
C GLU A 134 14.34 24.90 -2.31
N GLY A 135 13.19 25.19 -2.93
CA GLY A 135 12.83 26.57 -3.25
C GLY A 135 13.79 27.18 -4.27
N PRO A 136 14.25 28.42 -4.05
CA PRO A 136 15.33 29.04 -4.83
C PRO A 136 16.57 28.16 -5.02
N GLY A 137 16.93 27.36 -4.01
CA GLY A 137 18.13 26.53 -4.02
C GLY A 137 18.20 25.56 -5.22
N VAL A 138 17.05 25.17 -5.78
CA VAL A 138 16.95 24.32 -6.97
C VAL A 138 17.60 24.98 -8.18
N TYR A 139 17.40 26.29 -8.35
CA TYR A 139 17.91 27.05 -9.50
C TYR A 139 19.33 27.54 -9.26
N GLU A 140 19.63 27.92 -8.02
CA GLU A 140 20.89 28.57 -7.65
C GLU A 140 22.03 27.58 -7.36
N SER A 141 21.71 26.36 -6.92
CA SER A 141 22.72 25.37 -6.53
C SER A 141 23.10 24.48 -7.70
N SER A 142 24.40 24.22 -7.82
CA SER A 142 24.92 23.23 -8.76
C SER A 142 24.55 21.81 -8.33
N LEU A 143 24.56 20.87 -9.29
CA LEU A 143 24.37 19.45 -8.97
C LEU A 143 25.50 18.90 -8.06
N GLN A 144 26.72 19.45 -8.15
CA GLN A 144 27.84 19.12 -7.25
C GLN A 144 27.56 19.55 -5.80
N THR A 145 26.95 20.72 -5.59
CA THR A 145 26.52 21.19 -4.27
C THR A 145 25.43 20.28 -3.70
N TYR A 146 24.44 19.93 -4.52
CA TYR A 146 23.39 18.99 -4.15
C TYR A 146 23.98 17.62 -3.77
N PHE A 147 24.89 17.08 -4.57
CA PHE A 147 25.60 15.82 -4.30
C PHE A 147 26.30 15.81 -2.95
N GLN A 148 27.08 16.84 -2.65
CA GLN A 148 27.77 16.95 -1.36
C GLN A 148 26.80 16.96 -0.20
N LYS A 149 25.67 17.67 -0.34
CA LYS A 149 24.63 17.74 0.68
C LYS A 149 23.98 16.38 0.92
N ILE A 150 23.45 15.74 -0.12
CA ILE A 150 22.78 14.43 0.04
C ILE A 150 23.77 13.35 0.49
N TRP A 151 25.04 13.41 0.06
CA TRP A 151 26.08 12.49 0.52
C TRP A 151 26.33 12.63 2.02
N GLN A 152 26.29 13.84 2.57
CA GLN A 152 26.45 14.05 4.00
C GLN A 152 25.25 13.55 4.81
N TYR A 153 24.03 13.69 4.28
CA TYR A 153 22.80 13.47 5.05
C TYR A 153 22.18 12.07 4.90
N ILE A 154 22.34 11.41 3.76
CA ILE A 154 21.85 10.03 3.60
C ILE A 154 22.72 9.11 4.48
N PRO A 155 22.17 8.39 5.47
CA PRO A 155 22.95 7.44 6.26
C PRO A 155 23.44 6.25 5.41
N ALA A 156 24.52 5.59 5.84
CA ALA A 156 24.99 4.34 5.23
C ALA A 156 24.07 3.18 5.65
N LEU A 157 22.92 3.07 4.97
CA LEU A 157 21.86 2.10 5.29
C LEU A 157 22.32 0.64 5.14
N GLY A 158 21.90 -0.22 6.06
CA GLY A 158 22.35 -1.61 6.12
C GLY A 158 23.70 -1.82 6.80
N TYR A 159 24.26 -0.77 7.41
CA TYR A 159 25.46 -0.83 8.23
C TYR A 159 25.22 -0.25 9.64
N GLY A 160 26.11 -0.59 10.57
CA GLY A 160 26.13 -0.01 11.92
C GLY A 160 24.81 -0.20 12.66
N ILE A 161 24.23 0.91 13.12
CA ILE A 161 22.96 0.93 13.87
C ILE A 161 21.74 0.65 12.97
N ASP A 162 21.87 0.84 11.67
CA ASP A 162 20.84 0.67 10.65
C ASP A 162 21.02 -0.64 9.86
N VAL A 163 21.66 -1.65 10.48
CA VAL A 163 22.03 -2.94 9.86
C VAL A 163 20.85 -3.69 9.23
N GLY A 164 19.64 -3.52 9.78
CA GLY A 164 18.44 -4.16 9.25
C GLY A 164 17.89 -3.55 7.95
N ILE A 165 18.27 -2.31 7.61
CA ILE A 165 17.56 -1.52 6.60
C ILE A 165 17.92 -1.95 5.18
N LYS A 166 16.97 -2.59 4.49
CA LYS A 166 17.06 -2.92 3.04
C LYS A 166 16.27 -1.96 2.18
N TYR A 167 15.19 -1.35 2.68
CA TYR A 167 14.30 -0.53 1.87
C TYR A 167 14.41 0.95 2.28
N ALA A 168 14.74 1.84 1.36
CA ALA A 168 14.71 3.29 1.56
C ALA A 168 13.59 3.91 0.71
N ILE A 169 12.69 4.65 1.36
CA ILE A 169 11.55 5.31 0.72
C ILE A 169 11.66 6.81 0.99
N PHE A 170 11.72 7.60 -0.07
CA PHE A 170 11.83 9.06 -0.01
C PHE A 170 10.49 9.73 -0.37
N ASN A 171 9.76 10.26 0.61
CA ASN A 171 8.40 10.81 0.48
C ASN A 171 8.34 12.29 0.07
N ILE A 172 7.61 12.59 -1.01
CA ILE A 172 7.57 13.91 -1.66
C ILE A 172 6.60 14.93 -1.11
N GLU A 173 5.73 14.54 -0.20
CA GLU A 173 4.54 15.34 0.16
C GLU A 173 4.87 16.66 0.83
N THR A 174 6.06 16.79 1.40
CA THR A 174 6.52 18.00 2.06
C THR A 174 7.47 18.85 1.21
N SER A 175 7.77 18.47 -0.03
CA SER A 175 8.68 19.26 -0.88
C SER A 175 7.98 20.48 -1.47
N LEU A 176 7.96 21.54 -0.67
CA LEU A 176 7.43 22.85 -1.00
C LEU A 176 8.56 23.64 -1.70
N GLY A 177 8.38 24.00 -2.97
CA GLY A 177 9.21 25.06 -3.56
C GLY A 177 9.83 24.78 -4.93
N TRP A 178 9.20 23.99 -5.79
CA TRP A 178 9.71 23.80 -7.15
C TRP A 178 9.05 24.68 -8.23
N GLY A 179 8.31 25.72 -7.81
CA GLY A 179 7.53 26.57 -8.70
C GLY A 179 8.28 27.78 -9.28
N ARG A 180 7.61 28.47 -10.21
CA ARG A 180 8.05 29.75 -10.77
C ARG A 180 8.12 30.88 -9.74
N ASP A 181 7.20 30.88 -8.79
CA ASP A 181 7.00 32.00 -7.85
C ASP A 181 7.51 31.69 -6.44
N VAL A 182 8.63 30.96 -6.34
CA VAL A 182 9.23 30.54 -5.05
C VAL A 182 9.96 31.66 -4.32
N TYR A 183 10.32 32.73 -5.03
CA TYR A 183 11.01 33.89 -4.49
C TYR A 183 10.02 34.84 -3.82
N GLY A 184 10.19 35.10 -2.51
CA GLY A 184 9.35 36.03 -1.76
C GLY A 184 8.13 35.44 -1.03
N GLN A 185 7.97 34.10 -0.98
CA GLN A 185 6.87 33.45 -0.25
C GLN A 185 7.00 33.47 1.29
N GLY A 186 8.06 34.06 1.85
CA GLY A 186 8.36 34.02 3.28
C GLY A 186 8.81 32.63 3.77
N GLY A 187 9.28 32.54 5.02
CA GLY A 187 9.83 31.30 5.60
C GLY A 187 11.37 31.24 5.57
N HIS A 188 11.95 30.06 5.32
CA HIS A 188 13.41 29.86 5.31
C HIS A 188 14.09 30.36 4.02
N TRP A 189 13.33 30.75 2.98
CA TRP A 189 13.85 31.33 1.75
C TRP A 189 13.78 32.87 1.82
N ALA A 190 14.90 33.49 2.21
CA ALA A 190 14.95 34.93 2.46
C ALA A 190 14.99 35.82 1.20
N LYS A 191 15.29 35.26 0.02
CA LYS A 191 15.46 36.05 -1.22
C LYS A 191 14.11 36.41 -1.84
N THR A 192 13.91 37.70 -2.09
CA THR A 192 12.78 38.22 -2.87
C THR A 192 13.06 38.10 -4.38
N TRP A 193 12.02 38.20 -5.21
CA TRP A 193 12.18 38.19 -6.67
C TRP A 193 13.12 39.30 -7.17
N ASP A 194 12.98 40.52 -6.64
CA ASP A 194 13.83 41.65 -7.05
C ASP A 194 15.31 41.43 -6.73
N GLN A 195 15.62 40.63 -5.71
CA GLN A 195 17.00 40.25 -5.37
C GLN A 195 17.53 39.11 -6.26
N ALA A 196 16.65 38.29 -6.82
CA ALA A 196 17.03 37.08 -7.56
C ALA A 196 16.99 37.24 -9.08
N LYS A 197 16.14 38.11 -9.63
CA LYS A 197 15.82 38.18 -11.06
C LYS A 197 17.04 38.37 -11.98
N SER A 198 18.10 39.03 -11.50
CA SER A 198 19.35 39.27 -12.24
C SER A 198 20.36 38.11 -12.14
N LEU A 199 20.10 37.11 -11.30
CA LEU A 199 20.98 35.96 -11.14
C LEU A 199 21.04 35.17 -12.43
N SER A 200 22.25 34.95 -12.94
CA SER A 200 22.51 34.12 -14.12
C SER A 200 22.66 32.66 -13.71
N ILE A 201 21.90 31.78 -14.37
CA ILE A 201 21.95 30.33 -14.21
C ILE A 201 22.24 29.69 -15.57
N VAL A 202 22.98 28.57 -15.56
CA VAL A 202 23.04 27.68 -16.73
C VAL A 202 21.77 26.85 -16.72
N CYS A 203 20.93 26.99 -17.74
CA CYS A 203 19.72 26.18 -17.86
C CYS A 203 20.11 24.72 -18.12
N GLU A 204 19.73 23.79 -17.24
CA GLU A 204 20.10 22.37 -17.35
C GLU A 204 19.40 21.69 -18.55
N LYS A 205 18.26 22.24 -19.00
CA LYS A 205 17.54 21.71 -20.17
C LYS A 205 18.28 21.88 -21.50
N ASP A 206 19.07 22.95 -21.66
CA ASP A 206 19.67 23.34 -22.96
C ASP A 206 21.10 23.90 -22.89
N GLY A 207 21.65 24.11 -21.69
CA GLY A 207 23.01 24.62 -21.46
C GLY A 207 23.20 26.11 -21.72
N VAL A 208 22.16 26.85 -22.07
CA VAL A 208 22.26 28.29 -22.29
C VAL A 208 22.18 29.03 -20.95
N THR A 209 23.14 29.92 -20.70
CA THR A 209 23.11 30.81 -19.54
C THR A 209 22.04 31.88 -19.71
N ARG A 210 21.14 31.99 -18.74
CA ARG A 210 20.07 33.00 -18.70
C ARG A 210 19.95 33.57 -17.30
N THR A 211 19.55 34.83 -17.20
CA THR A 211 19.05 35.32 -15.91
C THR A 211 17.72 34.65 -15.56
N LEU A 212 17.37 34.60 -14.27
CA LEU A 212 16.05 34.13 -13.85
C LEU A 212 14.93 34.95 -14.50
N GLU A 213 15.11 36.26 -14.66
CA GLU A 213 14.17 37.12 -15.39
C GLU A 213 14.03 36.73 -16.86
N GLN A 214 15.15 36.41 -17.53
CA GLN A 214 15.11 35.96 -18.93
C GLN A 214 14.37 34.63 -19.08
N LEU A 215 14.59 33.66 -18.18
CA LEU A 215 13.84 32.41 -18.17
C LEU A 215 12.36 32.64 -17.86
N HIS A 216 12.05 33.49 -16.89
CA HIS A 216 10.69 33.85 -16.51
C HIS A 216 9.92 34.51 -17.68
N ASN A 217 10.58 35.39 -18.43
CA ASN A 217 10.00 36.11 -19.58
C ASN A 217 9.80 35.22 -20.81
N GLN A 218 10.39 34.02 -20.86
CA GLN A 218 10.10 33.01 -21.89
C GLN A 218 8.76 32.30 -21.68
N GLY A 219 8.15 32.46 -20.51
CA GLY A 219 6.83 31.96 -20.18
C GLY A 219 6.82 30.63 -19.40
N PRO A 220 5.64 30.22 -18.90
CA PRO A 220 5.50 29.07 -17.99
C PRO A 220 6.07 27.76 -18.54
N ALA A 221 5.83 27.46 -19.82
CA ALA A 221 6.25 26.20 -20.43
C ALA A 221 7.78 26.01 -20.54
N GLU A 222 8.57 27.09 -20.63
CA GLU A 222 10.03 27.02 -20.62
C GLU A 222 10.57 26.88 -19.20
N TRP A 223 9.96 27.58 -18.25
CA TRP A 223 10.28 27.42 -16.83
C TRP A 223 9.98 25.99 -16.34
N ASP A 224 8.82 25.45 -16.69
CA ASP A 224 8.40 24.09 -16.30
C ASP A 224 9.35 23.02 -16.88
N ARG A 225 9.84 23.21 -18.11
CA ARG A 225 10.85 22.31 -18.69
C ARG A 225 12.19 22.35 -17.95
N GLU A 226 12.62 23.55 -17.57
CA GLU A 226 13.84 23.70 -16.76
C GLU A 226 13.67 23.09 -15.37
N PHE A 227 12.55 23.39 -14.71
CA PHE A 227 12.17 22.82 -13.42
C PHE A 227 12.18 21.28 -13.47
N THR A 228 11.45 20.70 -14.42
CA THR A 228 11.29 19.25 -14.50
C THR A 228 12.60 18.53 -14.83
N THR A 229 13.47 19.14 -15.65
CA THR A 229 14.84 18.63 -15.90
C THR A 229 15.69 18.66 -14.62
N ARG A 230 15.68 19.79 -13.90
CA ARG A 230 16.42 19.94 -12.63
C ARG A 230 15.97 18.93 -11.59
N ARG A 231 14.66 18.73 -11.45
CA ARG A 231 14.06 17.75 -10.53
C ARG A 231 14.50 16.34 -10.90
N ALA A 232 14.41 15.96 -12.18
CA ALA A 232 14.82 14.65 -12.65
C ALA A 232 16.31 14.37 -12.34
N ASN A 233 17.20 15.33 -12.63
CA ASN A 233 18.62 15.25 -12.30
C ASN A 233 18.85 15.00 -10.80
N ARG A 234 18.22 15.81 -9.94
CA ARG A 234 18.42 15.76 -8.48
C ARG A 234 17.86 14.48 -7.86
N MET A 235 16.63 14.10 -8.21
CA MET A 235 15.98 12.91 -7.64
C MET A 235 16.62 11.61 -8.12
N THR A 236 17.04 11.54 -9.38
CA THR A 236 17.81 10.40 -9.88
C THR A 236 19.14 10.25 -9.15
N LEU A 237 19.85 11.36 -8.94
CA LEU A 237 21.10 11.35 -8.18
C LEU A 237 20.88 10.92 -6.73
N LEU A 238 19.80 11.37 -6.07
CA LEU A 238 19.43 10.94 -4.72
C LEU A 238 19.33 9.42 -4.61
N LEU A 239 18.59 8.79 -5.52
CA LEU A 239 18.39 7.33 -5.53
C LEU A 239 19.69 6.56 -5.83
N LEU A 240 20.55 7.09 -6.72
CA LEU A 240 21.85 6.50 -7.02
C LEU A 240 22.83 6.60 -5.83
N VAL A 241 22.90 7.76 -5.18
CA VAL A 241 23.75 7.97 -4.00
C VAL A 241 23.31 7.10 -2.84
N ALA A 242 21.99 6.98 -2.60
CA ALA A 242 21.48 6.10 -1.54
C ALA A 242 21.92 4.65 -1.74
N ARG A 243 21.91 4.15 -2.98
CA ARG A 243 22.43 2.80 -3.30
C ARG A 243 23.93 2.69 -3.13
N GLU A 244 24.71 3.66 -3.61
CA GLU A 244 26.18 3.65 -3.48
C GLU A 244 26.62 3.64 -2.01
N LYS A 245 25.95 4.42 -1.16
CA LYS A 245 26.25 4.48 0.28
C LYS A 245 25.72 3.28 1.08
N GLY A 246 24.71 2.59 0.57
CA GLY A 246 24.03 1.50 1.24
C GLY A 246 24.75 0.16 1.16
N TYR A 247 24.29 -0.79 1.96
CA TYR A 247 24.71 -2.19 1.87
C TYR A 247 24.31 -2.78 0.50
N PRO A 248 25.15 -3.63 -0.13
CA PRO A 248 24.80 -4.29 -1.39
C PRO A 248 23.43 -4.97 -1.33
N GLY A 249 22.53 -4.58 -2.24
CA GLY A 249 21.15 -5.08 -2.26
C GLY A 249 20.13 -4.14 -1.61
N LEU A 250 20.53 -2.94 -1.14
CA LEU A 250 19.61 -1.87 -0.78
C LEU A 250 18.65 -1.57 -1.94
N LYS A 251 17.37 -1.43 -1.61
CA LYS A 251 16.26 -1.14 -2.50
C LYS A 251 15.75 0.26 -2.22
N VAL A 252 15.59 1.06 -3.26
CA VAL A 252 15.11 2.45 -3.13
C VAL A 252 13.82 2.66 -3.91
N SER A 253 12.92 3.47 -3.36
CA SER A 253 11.70 3.94 -4.00
C SER A 253 11.53 5.42 -3.71
N PHE A 254 10.91 6.12 -4.65
CA PHE A 254 10.25 7.37 -4.35
C PHE A 254 8.90 7.04 -3.71
N GLY A 255 8.52 7.73 -2.65
CA GLY A 255 7.35 7.45 -1.80
C GLY A 255 6.01 7.81 -2.43
N ALA A 256 5.91 7.70 -3.76
CA ALA A 256 4.70 7.97 -4.51
C ALA A 256 4.44 6.83 -5.51
N SER A 257 3.31 6.91 -6.22
CA SER A 257 2.95 5.96 -7.27
C SER A 257 2.81 6.70 -8.60
N PRO A 258 3.14 6.07 -9.75
CA PRO A 258 2.85 6.64 -11.07
C PRO A 258 1.36 7.00 -11.27
N TYR A 259 0.47 6.36 -10.53
CA TYR A 259 -0.95 6.70 -10.42
C TYR A 259 -1.35 6.92 -8.95
N GLN A 260 -1.94 8.07 -8.64
CA GLN A 260 -2.46 8.42 -7.31
C GLN A 260 -3.94 8.80 -7.43
N GLY A 261 -4.84 7.90 -7.06
CA GLY A 261 -6.28 8.11 -7.16
C GLY A 261 -7.08 6.81 -7.18
N GLN A 262 -8.40 6.94 -7.03
CA GLN A 262 -9.36 5.86 -7.32
C GLN A 262 -9.25 5.44 -8.78
N PRO A 263 -9.38 4.17 -9.16
CA PRO A 263 -9.23 3.77 -10.56
C PRO A 263 -10.28 4.41 -11.46
N ARG A 264 -9.86 4.93 -12.62
CA ARG A 264 -10.70 5.70 -13.54
C ARG A 264 -10.63 5.21 -14.96
N ILE A 265 -11.80 5.08 -15.61
CA ILE A 265 -11.91 4.64 -17.01
C ILE A 265 -11.19 5.63 -17.96
N ASP A 266 -11.34 6.93 -17.71
CA ASP A 266 -10.69 7.97 -18.53
C ASP A 266 -9.18 8.08 -18.29
N PHE A 267 -8.66 7.48 -17.21
CA PHE A 267 -7.23 7.33 -16.97
C PHE A 267 -6.70 6.00 -17.50
N ALA A 268 -7.52 4.95 -17.65
CA ALA A 268 -7.09 3.74 -18.34
C ALA A 268 -6.74 4.01 -19.81
N THR A 269 -7.26 5.10 -20.39
CA THR A 269 -7.21 5.40 -21.84
C THR A 269 -6.33 6.59 -22.24
N GLY A 270 -5.65 7.29 -21.31
CA GLY A 270 -4.62 8.27 -21.71
C GLY A 270 -4.32 9.44 -20.77
N ASN A 271 -5.12 9.70 -19.73
CA ASN A 271 -4.90 10.88 -18.87
C ASN A 271 -3.94 10.61 -17.70
N SER A 272 -3.07 11.58 -17.41
CA SER A 272 -2.04 11.65 -16.35
C SER A 272 -0.79 10.79 -16.50
N VAL A 273 0.29 11.43 -16.92
CA VAL A 273 1.63 11.15 -16.38
C VAL A 273 1.87 12.28 -15.37
N PHE A 274 2.36 11.98 -14.17
CA PHE A 274 3.05 13.03 -13.41
C PHE A 274 4.07 13.66 -14.38
N THR A 275 4.04 14.97 -14.57
CA THR A 275 5.00 15.66 -15.43
C THR A 275 6.37 15.63 -14.76
N ASP A 276 7.05 14.50 -14.86
CA ASP A 276 8.46 14.40 -14.49
C ASP A 276 9.28 14.42 -15.77
N GLY A 277 10.17 15.40 -15.86
CA GLY A 277 11.06 15.60 -16.98
C GLY A 277 12.07 14.48 -17.11
N ALA A 278 13.00 14.61 -18.05
CA ALA A 278 14.10 13.67 -18.20
C ALA A 278 15.40 14.29 -17.65
N CYS A 279 16.27 13.44 -17.10
CA CYS A 279 17.62 13.79 -16.73
C CYS A 279 18.37 14.26 -17.97
N ASN A 280 19.06 15.38 -17.82
CA ASN A 280 20.03 15.84 -18.79
C ASN A 280 21.21 16.45 -18.04
N VAL A 281 22.29 15.67 -17.95
CA VAL A 281 23.53 16.12 -17.29
C VAL A 281 24.56 16.65 -18.29
N ASN A 282 24.29 16.56 -19.60
CA ASN A 282 25.25 16.90 -20.65
C ASN A 282 25.61 18.40 -20.68
N HIS A 283 24.77 19.23 -20.07
CA HIS A 283 24.96 20.68 -20.02
C HIS A 283 25.56 21.17 -18.69
N ILE A 284 25.78 20.28 -17.73
CA ILE A 284 26.25 20.60 -16.37
C ILE A 284 27.50 19.80 -15.99
N GLY A 285 28.38 19.60 -16.97
CA GLY A 285 29.66 18.90 -16.78
C GLY A 285 29.61 17.39 -17.00
N GLY A 286 28.46 16.84 -17.41
CA GLY A 286 28.34 15.46 -17.87
C GLY A 286 28.54 15.30 -19.38
N SER A 287 28.68 14.05 -19.84
CA SER A 287 28.74 13.67 -21.25
C SER A 287 28.10 12.29 -21.45
N GLY A 288 27.28 12.13 -22.49
CA GLY A 288 26.60 10.86 -22.77
C GLY A 288 25.72 10.38 -21.61
N ASN A 289 25.07 11.31 -20.91
CA ASN A 289 24.31 11.04 -19.67
C ASN A 289 25.16 10.56 -18.49
N VAL A 290 26.48 10.67 -18.57
CA VAL A 290 27.40 10.32 -17.47
C VAL A 290 27.92 11.59 -16.83
N ILE A 291 27.94 11.65 -15.50
CA ILE A 291 28.52 12.77 -14.76
C ILE A 291 29.46 12.25 -13.67
N THR A 292 30.57 12.94 -13.46
CA THR A 292 31.53 12.64 -12.39
C THR A 292 31.50 13.77 -11.37
N LEU A 293 31.30 13.42 -10.11
CA LEU A 293 31.14 14.36 -9.00
C LEU A 293 32.18 14.07 -7.91
N ASN A 294 32.68 15.14 -7.28
CA ASN A 294 33.70 15.07 -6.23
C ASN A 294 33.06 14.70 -4.89
N ARG A 295 33.53 13.63 -4.26
CA ARG A 295 33.02 13.15 -2.96
C ARG A 295 33.50 14.06 -1.81
N PRO A 296 32.66 14.26 -0.78
CA PRO A 296 33.13 14.79 0.49
C PRO A 296 34.25 13.91 1.06
N GLY A 297 35.39 14.51 1.43
CA GLY A 297 36.55 13.79 1.96
C GLY A 297 37.53 13.25 0.92
N GLY A 298 37.29 13.49 -0.37
CA GLY A 298 38.23 13.19 -1.46
C GLY A 298 37.76 12.08 -2.41
N GLY A 299 38.36 12.07 -3.61
CA GLY A 299 37.98 11.17 -4.70
C GLY A 299 36.72 11.60 -5.46
N THR A 300 36.30 10.78 -6.40
CA THR A 300 35.14 11.01 -7.26
C THR A 300 34.18 9.81 -7.25
N SER A 301 32.93 10.06 -7.63
CA SER A 301 31.94 9.04 -8.01
C SER A 301 31.38 9.40 -9.39
N THR A 302 31.12 8.39 -10.21
CA THR A 302 30.62 8.55 -11.58
C THR A 302 29.26 7.89 -11.70
N TYR A 303 28.27 8.66 -12.17
CA TYR A 303 26.89 8.24 -12.27
C TYR A 303 26.43 8.27 -13.73
N THR A 304 25.68 7.26 -14.15
CA THR A 304 24.93 7.27 -15.40
C THR A 304 23.49 7.66 -15.10
N MET A 305 23.02 8.75 -15.70
CA MET A 305 21.77 9.44 -15.37
C MET A 305 20.98 9.78 -16.65
N ALA A 306 20.05 8.91 -17.02
CA ALA A 306 19.06 9.09 -18.08
C ALA A 306 17.64 8.85 -17.53
N GLY A 307 16.58 9.26 -18.24
CA GLY A 307 15.20 9.02 -17.77
C GLY A 307 14.85 9.88 -16.55
N ASN A 308 14.10 9.39 -15.58
CA ASN A 308 13.66 10.13 -14.39
C ASN A 308 13.72 9.24 -13.14
N GLN A 309 13.34 9.77 -11.98
CA GLN A 309 13.41 9.05 -10.71
C GLN A 309 12.69 7.71 -10.71
N TRP A 310 11.57 7.59 -11.45
CA TRP A 310 10.78 6.37 -11.54
C TRP A 310 11.52 5.26 -12.29
N ASP A 311 12.47 5.61 -13.17
CA ASP A 311 13.31 4.64 -13.88
C ASP A 311 14.37 4.03 -12.95
N TYR A 312 14.67 4.69 -11.82
CA TYR A 312 15.62 4.26 -10.80
C TYR A 312 14.96 3.75 -9.54
N GLU A 313 13.68 3.40 -9.55
CA GLU A 313 13.06 2.70 -8.42
C GLU A 313 13.31 1.19 -8.49
N ASP A 314 13.38 0.53 -7.34
CA ASP A 314 13.41 -0.93 -7.24
C ASP A 314 12.01 -1.54 -7.07
N PHE A 315 11.08 -0.77 -6.51
CA PHE A 315 9.69 -1.13 -6.23
C PHE A 315 8.85 0.13 -6.26
N VAL A 316 7.54 0.02 -6.44
CA VAL A 316 6.61 1.14 -6.39
C VAL A 316 5.91 1.14 -5.04
N THR A 317 5.92 2.28 -4.35
CA THR A 317 5.04 2.50 -3.20
C THR A 317 3.64 2.78 -3.71
N GLY A 318 2.73 1.85 -3.49
CA GLY A 318 1.31 1.92 -3.83
C GLY A 318 0.54 2.92 -3.00
N TYR A 319 1.00 4.18 -2.96
CA TYR A 319 0.48 5.18 -2.07
C TYR A 319 -0.64 5.99 -2.72
N TYR A 320 -1.82 5.84 -2.12
CA TYR A 320 -3.03 6.57 -2.45
C TYR A 320 -3.87 6.75 -1.19
N TYR A 321 -4.39 7.96 -1.00
CA TYR A 321 -5.22 8.37 0.11
C TYR A 321 -6.69 8.41 -0.24
N ASP A 322 -7.50 7.92 0.69
CA ASP A 322 -8.91 8.25 0.68
C ASP A 322 -9.11 9.62 1.32
N PHE A 323 -9.28 10.64 0.48
CA PHE A 323 -9.54 11.98 0.96
C PHE A 323 -10.90 12.06 1.67
N TYR A 324 -11.95 11.51 1.07
CA TYR A 324 -13.33 11.74 1.51
C TYR A 324 -14.06 10.43 1.79
N PHE A 325 -15.11 10.53 2.62
CA PHE A 325 -16.13 9.51 2.79
C PHE A 325 -17.51 10.10 2.53
N ASP A 326 -18.43 9.27 2.04
CA ASP A 326 -19.80 9.68 1.76
C ASP A 326 -20.72 9.37 2.95
N VAL A 327 -21.76 10.18 3.13
CA VAL A 327 -22.81 9.98 4.15
C VAL A 327 -24.18 9.98 3.45
N PRO A 328 -24.84 8.82 3.26
CA PRO A 328 -26.07 8.73 2.47
C PRO A 328 -27.25 9.53 3.04
N VAL A 329 -27.28 9.76 4.35
CA VAL A 329 -28.40 10.42 5.05
C VAL A 329 -27.96 11.75 5.66
N ARG A 330 -28.59 12.85 5.23
CA ARG A 330 -28.26 14.21 5.70
C ARG A 330 -28.40 14.37 7.21
N GLN A 331 -29.42 13.75 7.82
CA GLN A 331 -29.63 13.83 9.26
C GLN A 331 -28.51 13.17 10.06
N ASP A 332 -27.98 12.03 9.61
CA ASP A 332 -26.84 11.37 10.28
C ASP A 332 -25.61 12.29 10.28
N PHE A 333 -25.35 12.97 9.15
CA PHE A 333 -24.30 13.99 9.08
C PHE A 333 -24.53 15.12 10.10
N ILE A 334 -25.75 15.67 10.16
CA ILE A 334 -26.10 16.73 11.11
C ILE A 334 -25.93 16.24 12.55
N ASP A 335 -26.40 15.04 12.87
CA ASP A 335 -26.36 14.49 14.24
C ASP A 335 -24.94 14.16 14.72
N ILE A 336 -24.06 13.74 13.80
CA ILE A 336 -22.65 13.48 14.12
C ILE A 336 -21.85 14.78 14.21
N TRP A 337 -21.94 15.66 13.20
CA TRP A 337 -20.98 16.75 13.01
C TRP A 337 -21.48 18.13 13.48
N VAL A 338 -22.80 18.37 13.41
CA VAL A 338 -23.43 19.64 13.81
C VAL A 338 -23.95 19.58 15.25
N ASN A 339 -24.92 18.70 15.50
CA ASN A 339 -25.61 18.58 16.78
C ASN A 339 -24.78 17.82 17.82
N LYS A 340 -23.86 16.97 17.35
CA LYS A 340 -22.91 16.20 18.19
C LYS A 340 -23.63 15.40 19.28
N LEU A 341 -24.69 14.67 18.89
CA LEU A 341 -25.52 13.93 19.83
C LEU A 341 -24.68 12.85 20.55
N PRO A 342 -24.72 12.71 21.88
CA PRO A 342 -23.76 11.85 22.61
C PRO A 342 -23.63 10.40 22.12
N HIS A 343 -24.73 9.78 21.68
CA HIS A 343 -24.75 8.40 21.20
C HIS A 343 -24.14 8.21 19.80
N THR A 344 -23.95 9.30 19.04
CA THR A 344 -23.36 9.25 17.69
C THR A 344 -21.84 9.36 17.70
N GLN A 345 -21.25 9.53 18.88
CA GLN A 345 -19.86 9.94 19.10
C GLN A 345 -19.00 8.74 19.51
N ASN A 346 -18.97 7.75 18.61
CA ASN A 346 -18.09 6.58 18.65
C ASN A 346 -17.83 6.12 17.20
N TYR A 347 -16.64 5.60 16.90
CA TYR A 347 -16.29 5.17 15.54
C TYR A 347 -17.25 4.14 14.97
N PRO A 348 -17.70 3.13 15.73
CA PRO A 348 -18.64 2.15 15.20
C PRO A 348 -19.98 2.76 14.74
N TYR A 349 -20.51 3.76 15.44
CA TYR A 349 -21.68 4.51 14.95
C TYR A 349 -21.33 5.27 13.67
N ILE A 350 -20.24 6.05 13.66
CA ILE A 350 -19.82 6.85 12.49
C ILE A 350 -19.66 5.95 11.26
N TRP A 351 -18.92 4.85 11.38
CA TRP A 351 -18.74 3.86 10.32
C TRP A 351 -20.05 3.25 9.84
N SER A 352 -21.03 3.04 10.72
CA SER A 352 -22.34 2.51 10.31
C SER A 352 -23.14 3.47 9.41
N LYS A 353 -22.79 4.76 9.41
CA LYS A 353 -23.46 5.81 8.65
C LYS A 353 -22.73 6.21 7.38
N MET A 354 -21.53 5.69 7.16
CA MET A 354 -20.76 5.96 5.95
C MET A 354 -21.27 5.11 4.77
N GLY A 355 -21.20 5.69 3.58
CA GLY A 355 -21.49 5.01 2.32
C GLY A 355 -20.52 3.84 2.09
N VAL A 356 -21.02 2.80 1.43
CA VAL A 356 -20.21 1.64 1.07
C VAL A 356 -19.41 1.89 -0.21
N ARG A 357 -18.19 1.35 -0.26
CA ARG A 357 -17.28 1.45 -1.42
C ARG A 357 -17.07 0.10 -2.08
N HIS A 358 -16.87 0.08 -3.39
CA HIS A 358 -16.43 -1.14 -4.11
C HIS A 358 -14.95 -1.43 -3.89
N VAL A 359 -14.55 -1.69 -2.65
CA VAL A 359 -13.14 -1.72 -2.25
C VAL A 359 -12.31 -2.79 -3.00
N PHE A 360 -12.95 -3.90 -3.42
CA PHE A 360 -12.25 -4.92 -4.22
C PHE A 360 -11.91 -4.41 -5.62
N ALA A 361 -12.87 -3.80 -6.32
CA ALA A 361 -12.63 -3.26 -7.66
C ALA A 361 -11.71 -2.04 -7.63
N ASP A 362 -11.83 -1.22 -6.59
CA ASP A 362 -10.97 -0.09 -6.33
C ASP A 362 -9.49 -0.50 -6.19
N GLU A 363 -9.17 -1.36 -5.23
CA GLU A 363 -7.78 -1.78 -4.99
C GLU A 363 -7.20 -2.57 -6.17
N LYS A 364 -7.98 -3.49 -6.75
CA LYS A 364 -7.55 -4.24 -7.95
C LYS A 364 -7.28 -3.28 -9.12
N GLY A 365 -8.20 -2.36 -9.38
CA GLY A 365 -8.07 -1.38 -10.46
C GLY A 365 -6.89 -0.45 -10.24
N TYR A 366 -6.66 -0.02 -8.99
CA TYR A 366 -5.52 0.82 -8.61
C TYR A 366 -4.17 0.14 -8.89
N ILE A 367 -4.04 -1.14 -8.52
CA ILE A 367 -2.85 -1.95 -8.83
C ILE A 367 -2.68 -2.10 -10.35
N GLN A 368 -3.74 -2.43 -11.08
CA GLN A 368 -3.70 -2.63 -12.54
C GLN A 368 -3.32 -1.35 -13.29
N LEU A 369 -3.90 -0.20 -12.91
CA LEU A 369 -3.53 1.10 -13.50
C LEU A 369 -2.07 1.45 -13.21
N ASN A 370 -1.58 1.22 -11.99
CA ASN A 370 -0.16 1.42 -11.69
C ASN A 370 0.74 0.51 -12.54
N ARG A 371 0.40 -0.78 -12.71
CA ARG A 371 1.14 -1.71 -13.59
C ARG A 371 1.13 -1.26 -15.05
N GLN A 372 -0.03 -0.82 -15.56
CA GLN A 372 -0.14 -0.25 -16.90
C GLN A 372 0.75 0.99 -17.05
N ARG A 373 0.77 1.87 -16.05
CA ARG A 373 1.56 3.11 -16.06
C ARG A 373 3.07 2.83 -15.97
N MET A 374 3.47 1.88 -15.13
CA MET A 374 4.85 1.41 -15.06
C MET A 374 5.30 0.87 -16.43
N LEU A 375 4.52 -0.01 -17.07
CA LEU A 375 4.84 -0.53 -18.40
C LEU A 375 4.93 0.57 -19.46
N ALA A 376 3.95 1.48 -19.50
CA ALA A 376 3.93 2.56 -20.47
C ALA A 376 5.12 3.53 -20.31
N ARG A 377 5.62 3.72 -19.08
CA ARG A 377 6.69 4.66 -18.77
C ARG A 377 8.08 4.05 -18.79
N GLN A 378 8.24 2.89 -18.16
CA GLN A 378 9.52 2.28 -17.81
C GLN A 378 9.79 1.01 -18.61
N GLY A 379 8.80 0.48 -19.33
CA GLY A 379 8.88 -0.79 -20.05
C GLY A 379 8.87 -2.03 -19.16
N VAL A 380 8.77 -1.88 -17.84
CA VAL A 380 8.80 -2.97 -16.86
C VAL A 380 7.78 -2.73 -15.74
N VAL A 381 7.25 -3.81 -15.16
CA VAL A 381 6.47 -3.76 -13.92
C VAL A 381 7.40 -4.10 -12.76
N ARG A 382 7.32 -3.31 -11.68
CA ARG A 382 8.06 -3.56 -10.44
C ARG A 382 7.15 -4.08 -9.33
N PRO A 383 7.72 -4.69 -8.28
CA PRO A 383 6.94 -5.08 -7.10
C PRO A 383 6.21 -3.88 -6.50
N PHE A 384 5.01 -4.13 -6.00
CA PHE A 384 4.12 -3.10 -5.46
C PHE A 384 3.99 -3.27 -3.95
N LYS A 385 4.35 -2.23 -3.21
CA LYS A 385 4.15 -2.17 -1.76
C LYS A 385 2.99 -1.24 -1.45
N ARG A 386 1.80 -1.81 -1.23
CA ARG A 386 0.59 -1.03 -0.95
C ARG A 386 0.80 -0.24 0.35
N GLN A 387 0.77 1.09 0.26
CA GLN A 387 0.92 1.97 1.41
C GLN A 387 -0.43 2.62 1.73
N VAL A 388 -0.95 2.40 2.94
CA VAL A 388 -2.26 2.91 3.38
C VAL A 388 -2.13 3.78 4.62
N GLU A 389 -2.93 4.85 4.68
CA GLU A 389 -3.24 5.52 5.93
C GLU A 389 -4.54 4.98 6.51
N PRO A 390 -4.64 4.65 7.81
CA PRO A 390 -5.91 4.32 8.44
C PRO A 390 -6.84 5.47 8.76
N MET A 391 -6.64 6.68 8.22
CA MET A 391 -7.64 7.75 8.32
C MET A 391 -7.91 8.42 6.98
N TYR A 392 -9.05 9.09 6.88
CA TYR A 392 -9.37 9.97 5.75
C TYR A 392 -8.65 11.30 5.91
N GLU A 393 -8.18 11.88 4.80
CA GLU A 393 -7.36 13.10 4.82
C GLU A 393 -8.17 14.39 4.69
N ALA A 394 -9.41 14.38 4.18
CA ALA A 394 -10.15 15.61 3.96
C ALA A 394 -10.87 16.13 5.21
N ASN A 395 -10.98 17.46 5.29
CA ASN A 395 -11.73 18.17 6.31
C ASN A 395 -13.24 18.26 6.00
N ALA A 396 -13.75 17.43 5.09
CA ALA A 396 -15.12 17.42 4.60
C ALA A 396 -15.61 15.99 4.40
N ALA A 397 -16.92 15.78 4.52
CA ALA A 397 -17.56 14.59 3.93
C ALA A 397 -17.62 14.84 2.42
N GLY A 398 -17.39 13.82 1.60
CA GLY A 398 -17.47 13.94 0.15
C GLY A 398 -18.90 14.27 -0.27
N ILE A 399 -19.70 13.23 -0.48
CA ILE A 399 -21.12 13.35 -0.85
C ILE A 399 -22.00 13.11 0.38
N VAL A 400 -22.87 14.06 0.72
CA VAL A 400 -23.91 13.94 1.74
C VAL A 400 -25.28 13.97 1.09
N ALA A 401 -26.06 12.90 1.24
CA ALA A 401 -27.39 12.77 0.62
C ALA A 401 -27.42 13.13 -0.88
N GLY A 402 -26.38 12.71 -1.62
CA GLY A 402 -26.27 12.95 -3.06
C GLY A 402 -25.72 14.32 -3.45
N GLN A 403 -25.31 15.16 -2.49
CA GLN A 403 -24.73 16.47 -2.76
C GLN A 403 -23.31 16.59 -2.19
N TRP A 404 -22.41 17.20 -2.97
CA TRP A 404 -21.08 17.56 -2.46
C TRP A 404 -21.21 18.60 -1.35
N VAL A 405 -20.52 18.41 -0.23
CA VAL A 405 -20.53 19.35 0.91
C VAL A 405 -19.11 19.79 1.23
N GLU A 406 -18.80 21.07 1.01
CA GLU A 406 -17.49 21.61 1.36
C GLU A 406 -17.29 21.76 2.88
N ALA A 407 -16.02 21.76 3.30
CA ALA A 407 -15.58 21.72 4.70
C ALA A 407 -16.19 22.79 5.63
N ASN A 408 -16.64 23.92 5.09
CA ASN A 408 -16.99 25.12 5.86
C ASN A 408 -18.51 25.37 6.01
N GLN A 409 -19.38 24.54 5.42
CA GLN A 409 -20.82 24.86 5.30
C GLN A 409 -21.75 24.01 6.20
N GLY A 410 -21.23 23.16 7.09
CA GLY A 410 -22.07 22.19 7.80
C GLY A 410 -21.53 21.66 9.13
N GLY A 411 -20.68 22.39 9.84
CA GLY A 411 -19.96 21.88 11.01
C GLY A 411 -18.64 21.22 10.59
N GLU A 412 -17.57 21.53 11.32
CA GLU A 412 -16.21 21.19 10.95
C GLU A 412 -15.92 19.68 11.10
N ILE A 413 -15.81 18.92 9.99
CA ILE A 413 -15.29 17.53 9.96
C ILE A 413 -13.78 17.48 10.20
N PHE A 414 -13.12 18.64 10.25
CA PHE A 414 -11.72 18.81 10.64
C PHE A 414 -11.33 18.01 11.90
N ARG A 415 -12.30 17.70 12.79
CA ARG A 415 -12.09 16.83 13.95
C ARG A 415 -13.35 16.04 14.27
N VAL A 416 -13.21 14.76 14.60
CA VAL A 416 -14.25 14.04 15.34
C VAL A 416 -14.60 14.85 16.60
N PRO A 417 -15.87 15.20 16.89
CA PRO A 417 -16.18 16.24 17.85
C PRO A 417 -15.75 15.95 19.30
N HIS A 418 -15.48 14.68 19.59
CA HIS A 418 -15.11 14.22 20.91
C HIS A 418 -13.62 13.92 21.02
N THR A 419 -12.98 14.53 22.02
CA THR A 419 -11.55 14.40 22.30
C THR A 419 -11.13 12.98 22.68
N HIS A 420 -12.05 12.12 23.11
CA HIS A 420 -11.79 10.69 23.27
C HIS A 420 -11.74 9.93 21.95
N LEU A 421 -12.21 10.46 20.82
CA LEU A 421 -12.06 9.81 19.52
C LEU A 421 -10.90 10.36 18.69
N GLN A 422 -10.34 11.48 19.14
CA GLN A 422 -9.18 12.12 18.54
C GLN A 422 -7.88 11.42 18.99
N SER A 423 -6.86 11.49 18.14
CA SER A 423 -5.48 11.19 18.52
C SER A 423 -5.05 12.16 19.62
N SER A 424 -4.25 11.71 20.58
CA SER A 424 -3.65 12.58 21.58
C SER A 424 -2.47 13.40 21.06
N ILE A 425 -2.08 13.23 19.78
CA ILE A 425 -0.98 13.96 19.17
C ILE A 425 -1.42 15.41 18.91
N LEU A 426 -0.94 16.31 19.77
CA LEU A 426 -0.75 17.71 19.43
C LEU A 426 0.71 17.81 18.99
N TYR A 427 0.99 18.15 17.72
CA TYR A 427 2.36 18.37 17.27
C TYR A 427 3.02 19.42 18.18
N ALA A 428 4.04 19.02 18.94
CA ALA A 428 4.50 19.74 20.12
C ALA A 428 5.07 21.15 19.86
N ASP A 429 5.28 21.56 18.61
CA ASP A 429 5.80 22.89 18.26
C ASP A 429 5.04 23.58 17.10
N LEU A 430 3.89 23.06 16.70
CA LEU A 430 3.04 23.74 15.72
C LEU A 430 1.61 23.77 16.26
N ASN A 431 1.09 24.98 16.49
CA ASN A 431 -0.35 25.28 16.57
C ASN A 431 -1.09 24.94 15.24
N LYS A 432 -0.57 24.01 14.42
CA LYS A 432 -1.15 23.51 13.19
C LYS A 432 -1.73 22.14 13.47
N PHE A 433 -3.04 22.14 13.59
CA PHE A 433 -3.87 20.99 13.91
C PHE A 433 -3.93 20.02 12.73
N ASP A 434 -3.41 18.80 12.92
CA ASP A 434 -3.89 17.61 12.20
C ASP A 434 -4.19 16.54 13.26
N THR A 435 -5.31 16.72 13.95
CA THR A 435 -5.96 15.64 14.69
C THR A 435 -6.79 14.80 13.70
N PRO A 436 -6.97 13.49 13.94
CA PRO A 436 -7.56 12.56 12.97
C PRO A 436 -8.99 12.97 12.58
N LYS A 437 -9.29 12.88 11.29
CA LYS A 437 -10.52 13.37 10.67
C LYS A 437 -11.63 12.33 10.82
N VAL A 438 -11.45 11.11 10.31
CA VAL A 438 -12.21 9.89 10.62
C VAL A 438 -11.31 8.69 10.27
N TRP A 439 -11.28 7.62 11.09
CA TRP A 439 -10.58 6.38 10.73
C TRP A 439 -11.29 5.64 9.59
N GLN A 440 -10.52 5.08 8.66
CA GLN A 440 -11.05 4.23 7.61
C GLN A 440 -11.72 2.98 8.19
N GLN A 441 -12.76 2.50 7.52
CA GLN A 441 -13.60 1.42 8.03
C GLN A 441 -12.81 0.09 8.04
N PRO A 442 -12.97 -0.77 9.05
CA PRO A 442 -12.21 -2.03 9.16
C PRO A 442 -12.29 -2.94 7.93
N TYR A 443 -13.45 -3.00 7.25
CA TYR A 443 -13.60 -3.84 6.05
C TYR A 443 -12.76 -3.35 4.87
N GLU A 444 -12.48 -2.04 4.77
CA GLU A 444 -11.65 -1.48 3.70
C GLU A 444 -10.20 -1.93 3.91
N MET A 445 -9.70 -1.87 5.13
CA MET A 445 -8.35 -2.33 5.45
C MET A 445 -8.15 -3.84 5.31
N ASP A 446 -9.15 -4.64 5.72
CA ASP A 446 -9.15 -6.09 5.43
C ASP A 446 -9.06 -6.35 3.92
N ALA A 447 -9.84 -5.60 3.14
CA ALA A 447 -9.90 -5.71 1.70
C ALA A 447 -8.58 -5.30 1.03
N PHE A 448 -8.03 -4.13 1.38
CA PHE A 448 -6.77 -3.64 0.84
C PHE A 448 -5.66 -4.67 1.06
N TYR A 449 -5.57 -5.24 2.26
CA TYR A 449 -4.61 -6.29 2.55
C TYR A 449 -4.86 -7.54 1.70
N CYS A 450 -6.09 -8.07 1.68
CA CYS A 450 -6.39 -9.33 1.01
C CYS A 450 -6.26 -9.23 -0.51
N VAL A 451 -6.71 -8.15 -1.12
CA VAL A 451 -6.56 -7.90 -2.56
C VAL A 451 -5.08 -7.80 -2.89
N THR A 452 -4.30 -6.98 -2.17
CA THR A 452 -2.85 -6.85 -2.40
C THR A 452 -2.13 -8.19 -2.23
N ARG A 453 -2.39 -8.92 -1.15
CA ARG A 453 -1.76 -10.22 -0.86
C ARG A 453 -2.12 -11.28 -1.91
N PHE A 454 -3.38 -11.32 -2.35
CA PHE A 454 -3.84 -12.23 -3.40
C PHE A 454 -3.22 -11.86 -4.75
N PHE A 455 -3.13 -10.57 -5.07
CA PHE A 455 -2.49 -10.09 -6.30
C PHE A 455 -1.00 -10.43 -6.32
N ALA A 456 -0.29 -10.22 -5.21
CA ALA A 456 1.14 -10.47 -5.09
C ALA A 456 1.52 -11.96 -5.19
N GLY A 457 0.77 -12.86 -4.55
CA GLY A 457 1.24 -14.24 -4.38
C GLY A 457 2.59 -14.25 -3.64
N ASN A 458 3.59 -15.00 -4.11
CA ASN A 458 4.91 -15.05 -3.46
C ASN A 458 5.98 -14.30 -4.26
N ASP A 459 5.58 -13.35 -5.11
CA ASP A 459 6.50 -12.50 -5.86
C ASP A 459 7.36 -11.67 -4.90
N GLU A 460 8.67 -11.63 -5.13
CA GLU A 460 9.61 -10.90 -4.28
C GLU A 460 9.35 -9.39 -4.32
N GLY A 461 9.47 -8.73 -3.16
CA GLY A 461 9.50 -7.28 -3.04
C GLY A 461 8.12 -6.64 -2.89
N TRP A 462 7.05 -7.40 -3.05
CA TRP A 462 5.69 -6.95 -2.75
C TRP A 462 5.49 -6.75 -1.25
N GLY A 463 4.44 -6.00 -0.89
CA GLY A 463 4.09 -5.87 0.50
C GLY A 463 2.91 -4.97 0.81
N PHE A 464 2.67 -4.83 2.11
CA PHE A 464 1.65 -3.98 2.68
C PHE A 464 2.23 -3.15 3.82
N HIS A 465 2.15 -1.84 3.71
CA HIS A 465 2.66 -0.88 4.68
C HIS A 465 1.50 -0.02 5.19
N MET A 466 1.20 -0.12 6.48
CA MET A 466 0.33 0.85 7.13
C MET A 466 1.18 2.01 7.64
N PHE A 467 0.95 3.21 7.09
CA PHE A 467 1.69 4.42 7.38
C PHE A 467 1.68 4.75 8.88
N PRO A 468 2.80 5.16 9.49
CA PRO A 468 2.82 5.56 10.89
C PRO A 468 2.22 6.97 11.09
N PHE A 469 1.13 7.08 11.86
CA PHE A 469 0.46 8.37 12.19
C PHE A 469 1.29 9.33 13.03
N ASN A 470 2.36 8.83 13.67
CA ASN A 470 3.11 9.57 14.68
C ASN A 470 4.47 10.06 14.15
N PHE A 471 4.58 10.23 12.84
CA PHE A 471 5.83 10.53 12.19
C PHE A 471 5.64 11.72 11.25
N ALA A 472 6.17 12.89 11.62
CA ALA A 472 6.45 13.90 10.62
C ALA A 472 7.66 13.40 9.82
N PRO A 473 7.51 13.15 8.50
CA PRO A 473 8.58 12.56 7.69
C PRO A 473 9.86 13.37 7.62
N GLU A 474 9.81 14.63 8.07
CA GLU A 474 10.91 15.58 8.20
C GLU A 474 11.93 15.22 9.29
N SER A 475 11.55 14.46 10.32
CA SER A 475 12.35 14.27 11.53
C SER A 475 12.84 12.84 11.68
N VAL A 476 14.17 12.62 11.70
CA VAL A 476 14.81 11.28 11.72
C VAL A 476 14.57 10.49 13.03
N ARG A 477 14.04 11.12 14.08
CA ARG A 477 13.76 10.45 15.36
C ARG A 477 12.54 11.08 16.03
N PHE A 478 11.45 10.32 16.13
CA PHE A 478 10.47 10.53 17.19
C PHE A 478 10.54 9.34 18.13
N PRO A 479 10.59 9.55 19.46
CA PRO A 479 10.35 8.45 20.37
C PRO A 479 8.92 7.95 20.13
N ILE A 480 8.75 6.68 19.73
CA ILE A 480 7.42 6.07 19.83
C ILE A 480 7.11 5.90 21.31
N ILE A 481 6.24 6.75 21.85
CA ILE A 481 5.75 6.65 23.23
C ILE A 481 4.34 6.02 23.24
N ASN A 482 4.24 4.70 23.18
CA ASN A 482 3.04 3.91 23.56
C ASN A 482 1.75 4.05 22.73
N THR A 483 1.07 2.92 22.53
CA THR A 483 -0.33 2.80 22.05
C THR A 483 -1.37 3.63 22.78
N ASN A 484 -1.06 4.17 23.97
CA ASN A 484 -1.91 5.11 24.71
C ASN A 484 -2.21 6.42 23.93
N TYR A 485 -1.56 6.64 22.78
CA TYR A 485 -1.78 7.78 21.89
C TYR A 485 -3.17 7.85 21.26
N TYR A 486 -3.79 6.70 21.00
CA TYR A 486 -5.09 6.66 20.33
C TYR A 486 -6.15 6.47 21.39
N LYS A 487 -7.10 7.38 21.48
CA LYS A 487 -8.14 7.33 22.52
C LYS A 487 -9.37 6.52 22.13
N HIS A 488 -9.32 5.71 21.07
CA HIS A 488 -10.49 5.06 20.47
C HIS A 488 -10.32 3.55 20.22
N GLU A 489 -11.32 2.93 19.62
CA GLU A 489 -11.32 1.53 19.22
C GLU A 489 -10.34 1.24 18.05
N MET A 490 -9.46 0.24 18.18
CA MET A 490 -8.39 -0.06 17.20
C MET A 490 -8.80 -1.02 16.08
N HIS A 491 -10.11 -1.11 15.79
CA HIS A 491 -10.69 -2.16 14.94
C HIS A 491 -10.11 -2.19 13.52
N THR A 492 -9.74 -1.03 12.98
CA THR A 492 -9.11 -0.89 11.65
C THR A 492 -7.79 -1.65 11.54
N ILE A 493 -6.99 -1.66 12.61
CA ILE A 493 -5.70 -2.36 12.66
C ILE A 493 -5.92 -3.85 12.89
N THR A 494 -6.84 -4.17 13.79
CA THR A 494 -7.19 -5.56 14.10
C THR A 494 -7.75 -6.28 12.86
N ALA A 495 -8.47 -5.58 11.98
CA ALA A 495 -8.91 -6.11 10.70
C ALA A 495 -7.77 -6.48 9.74
N ILE A 496 -6.63 -5.77 9.77
CA ILE A 496 -5.46 -6.16 8.98
C ILE A 496 -4.89 -7.49 9.50
N HIS A 497 -4.82 -7.68 10.82
CA HIS A 497 -4.38 -8.95 11.41
C HIS A 497 -5.38 -10.09 11.14
N GLN A 498 -6.68 -9.81 11.14
CA GLN A 498 -7.72 -10.74 10.73
C GLN A 498 -7.54 -11.18 9.26
N ALA A 499 -7.33 -10.21 8.37
CA ALA A 499 -7.06 -10.44 6.96
C ALA A 499 -5.81 -11.30 6.75
N ARG A 500 -4.71 -10.99 7.45
CA ARG A 500 -3.51 -11.82 7.48
C ARG A 500 -3.79 -13.26 7.89
N LYS A 501 -4.53 -13.46 8.98
CA LYS A 501 -4.93 -14.80 9.43
C LYS A 501 -5.78 -15.53 8.39
N ARG A 502 -6.69 -14.82 7.72
CA ARG A 502 -7.54 -15.38 6.64
C ARG A 502 -6.71 -15.83 5.44
N MET A 503 -5.63 -15.10 5.12
CA MET A 503 -4.75 -15.39 3.98
C MET A 503 -3.68 -16.45 4.30
N GLN A 504 -3.41 -16.67 5.58
CA GLN A 504 -2.38 -17.56 6.11
C GLN A 504 -2.39 -18.98 5.49
N PRO A 505 -3.54 -19.67 5.34
CA PRO A 505 -3.55 -21.03 4.78
C PRO A 505 -3.06 -21.10 3.33
N TYR A 506 -3.08 -19.99 2.60
CA TYR A 506 -2.74 -19.93 1.18
C TYR A 506 -1.27 -19.53 0.92
N GLU A 507 -0.53 -19.15 1.95
CA GLU A 507 0.86 -18.66 1.86
C GLU A 507 1.78 -19.61 1.07
N ARG A 508 1.68 -20.92 1.30
CA ARG A 508 2.46 -21.95 0.57
C ARG A 508 1.87 -22.29 -0.80
N TYR A 509 0.56 -22.11 -0.97
CA TYR A 509 -0.12 -22.38 -2.23
C TYR A 509 0.31 -21.40 -3.33
N TYR A 510 0.58 -20.14 -2.99
CA TYR A 510 0.95 -19.13 -3.96
C TYR A 510 2.19 -19.47 -4.77
N THR A 511 3.17 -20.18 -4.18
CA THR A 511 4.36 -20.66 -4.89
C THR A 511 3.96 -21.64 -5.99
N GLY A 512 4.26 -21.27 -7.24
CA GLY A 512 3.93 -22.05 -8.43
C GLY A 512 2.46 -21.98 -8.85
N SER A 513 1.65 -21.11 -8.23
CA SER A 513 0.30 -20.82 -8.70
C SER A 513 0.32 -19.84 -9.88
N THR A 514 -0.63 -19.99 -10.80
CA THR A 514 -0.88 -19.04 -11.89
C THR A 514 -1.96 -18.05 -11.46
N LEU A 515 -1.67 -16.74 -11.55
CA LEU A 515 -2.66 -15.68 -11.38
C LEU A 515 -3.40 -15.41 -12.69
N VAL A 516 -4.72 -15.32 -12.60
CA VAL A 516 -5.63 -14.81 -13.60
C VAL A 516 -6.23 -13.54 -13.01
N GLU A 517 -5.68 -12.39 -13.43
CA GLU A 517 -6.10 -11.09 -12.93
C GLU A 517 -7.57 -10.82 -13.29
N ASP A 518 -7.94 -11.08 -14.55
CA ASP A 518 -9.28 -10.81 -15.09
C ASP A 518 -9.91 -12.12 -15.61
N PRO A 519 -10.53 -12.94 -14.72
CA PRO A 519 -11.24 -14.12 -15.17
C PRO A 519 -12.50 -13.73 -15.97
N GLU A 520 -13.02 -14.66 -16.76
CA GLU A 520 -14.30 -14.46 -17.42
C GLU A 520 -15.44 -14.61 -16.41
N VAL A 521 -16.41 -13.70 -16.46
CA VAL A 521 -17.54 -13.63 -15.53
C VAL A 521 -18.87 -13.62 -16.29
N GLN A 522 -19.83 -14.42 -15.81
CA GLN A 522 -21.27 -14.29 -16.11
C GLN A 522 -21.96 -13.66 -14.91
N ILE A 523 -22.37 -12.39 -15.08
CA ILE A 523 -23.00 -11.61 -14.02
C ILE A 523 -24.40 -12.16 -13.75
N ASN A 524 -24.72 -12.43 -12.48
CA ASN A 524 -25.97 -13.08 -12.07
C ASN A 524 -26.21 -14.43 -12.79
N GLU A 525 -25.15 -15.15 -13.16
CA GLU A 525 -25.22 -16.46 -13.82
C GLU A 525 -25.93 -16.46 -15.19
N THR A 526 -26.03 -15.29 -15.83
CA THR A 526 -26.74 -15.11 -17.10
C THR A 526 -25.88 -14.36 -18.12
N GLY A 527 -26.26 -14.44 -19.40
CA GLY A 527 -25.61 -13.70 -20.48
C GLY A 527 -24.27 -14.28 -20.94
N SER A 528 -23.52 -13.47 -21.69
CA SER A 528 -22.21 -13.86 -22.25
C SER A 528 -21.10 -13.76 -21.22
N TRP A 529 -20.10 -14.63 -21.35
CA TRP A 529 -18.85 -14.52 -20.61
C TRP A 529 -18.09 -13.27 -21.04
N SER A 530 -17.65 -12.49 -20.05
CA SER A 530 -16.82 -11.31 -20.30
C SER A 530 -15.69 -11.24 -19.28
N ALA A 531 -14.47 -10.95 -19.76
CA ALA A 531 -13.36 -10.57 -18.90
C ALA A 531 -13.29 -9.03 -18.87
N TYR A 532 -13.04 -8.46 -17.70
CA TYR A 532 -12.93 -7.02 -17.51
C TYR A 532 -12.04 -6.70 -16.31
N SER A 533 -11.43 -5.52 -16.33
CA SER A 533 -10.48 -5.08 -15.31
C SER A 533 -11.17 -4.62 -14.02
N GLY A 534 -10.38 -4.39 -12.96
CA GLY A 534 -10.85 -3.73 -11.75
C GLY A 534 -11.40 -2.32 -12.03
N THR A 535 -10.75 -1.56 -12.92
CA THR A 535 -11.21 -0.22 -13.34
C THR A 535 -12.58 -0.27 -14.02
N ASP A 536 -12.80 -1.23 -14.91
CA ASP A 536 -14.10 -1.42 -15.57
C ASP A 536 -15.20 -1.85 -14.59
N ALA A 537 -14.84 -2.61 -13.56
CA ALA A 537 -15.76 -3.03 -12.52
C ALA A 537 -16.12 -1.89 -11.55
N TYR A 538 -15.14 -1.04 -11.22
CA TYR A 538 -15.31 0.15 -10.39
C TYR A 538 -16.13 1.23 -11.10
N ASN A 539 -16.05 1.26 -12.44
CA ASN A 539 -16.86 2.07 -13.35
C ASN A 539 -16.94 3.56 -12.97
N TYR A 540 -15.79 4.13 -12.58
CA TYR A 540 -15.68 5.54 -12.24
C TYR A 540 -15.09 6.32 -13.41
N ASN A 541 -15.77 7.39 -13.81
CA ASN A 541 -15.36 8.25 -14.91
C ASN A 541 -15.59 9.72 -14.51
N ALA A 542 -14.51 10.48 -14.38
CA ALA A 542 -14.54 11.93 -14.16
C ALA A 542 -15.57 12.46 -13.15
N GLY A 543 -15.58 11.90 -11.93
CA GLY A 543 -16.48 12.36 -10.86
C GLY A 543 -17.83 11.66 -10.81
N SER A 544 -18.12 10.73 -11.75
CA SER A 544 -19.37 9.99 -11.78
C SER A 544 -19.13 8.48 -11.80
N PHE A 545 -19.93 7.76 -11.02
CA PHE A 545 -19.98 6.31 -11.02
C PHE A 545 -21.08 5.82 -11.96
N GLY A 546 -20.71 4.99 -12.93
CA GLY A 546 -21.66 4.18 -13.68
C GLY A 546 -22.13 2.96 -12.88
N VAL A 547 -22.87 2.06 -13.55
CA VAL A 547 -23.28 0.79 -12.94
C VAL A 547 -22.06 -0.08 -12.68
N GLN A 548 -21.75 -0.28 -11.40
CA GLN A 548 -20.64 -1.12 -10.97
C GLN A 548 -20.90 -2.61 -11.23
N LYS A 549 -19.83 -3.37 -11.50
CA LYS A 549 -19.87 -4.82 -11.78
C LYS A 549 -19.17 -5.58 -10.64
N PRO A 550 -19.49 -6.87 -10.40
CA PRO A 550 -18.69 -7.66 -9.47
C PRO A 550 -17.24 -7.72 -9.97
N SER A 551 -16.26 -7.87 -9.10
CA SER A 551 -14.85 -7.94 -9.49
C SER A 551 -14.22 -9.18 -8.89
N PHE A 552 -13.42 -9.90 -9.67
CA PHE A 552 -12.82 -11.17 -9.31
C PHE A 552 -11.35 -11.24 -9.72
N MET A 553 -10.59 -12.07 -9.00
CA MET A 553 -9.28 -12.60 -9.38
C MET A 553 -9.26 -14.09 -9.07
N LEU A 554 -8.49 -14.86 -9.85
CA LEU A 554 -8.38 -16.30 -9.66
C LEU A 554 -6.92 -16.73 -9.63
N ARG A 555 -6.57 -17.67 -8.76
CA ARG A 555 -5.29 -18.37 -8.81
C ARG A 555 -5.51 -19.86 -8.90
N TYR A 556 -4.78 -20.56 -9.76
CA TYR A 556 -4.83 -22.02 -9.86
C TYR A 556 -3.43 -22.64 -9.83
N LYS A 557 -3.31 -23.85 -9.28
CA LYS A 557 -2.09 -24.65 -9.26
C LYS A 557 -2.42 -26.11 -9.55
N ALA A 558 -1.65 -26.74 -10.43
CA ALA A 558 -1.77 -28.17 -10.68
C ALA A 558 -1.35 -28.95 -9.42
N VAL A 559 -2.15 -29.95 -9.06
CA VAL A 559 -1.93 -30.83 -7.91
C VAL A 559 -2.25 -32.27 -8.32
N SER A 560 -1.92 -33.24 -7.48
CA SER A 560 -2.26 -34.64 -7.78
C SER A 560 -3.79 -34.80 -7.92
N GLY A 561 -4.26 -35.28 -9.07
CA GLY A 561 -5.67 -35.50 -9.36
C GLY A 561 -6.43 -34.29 -9.92
N GLY A 562 -5.75 -33.17 -10.24
CA GLY A 562 -6.35 -32.04 -10.93
C GLY A 562 -5.73 -30.69 -10.58
N TRP A 563 -6.56 -29.73 -10.17
CA TRP A 563 -6.14 -28.36 -9.84
C TRP A 563 -6.74 -27.90 -8.54
N HIS A 564 -5.92 -27.24 -7.74
CA HIS A 564 -6.41 -26.42 -6.64
C HIS A 564 -6.63 -25.00 -7.19
N VAL A 565 -7.80 -24.41 -6.92
CA VAL A 565 -8.22 -23.10 -7.40
C VAL A 565 -8.67 -22.23 -6.23
N LEU A 566 -8.13 -21.01 -6.14
CA LEU A 566 -8.59 -19.96 -5.26
C LEU A 566 -9.23 -18.85 -6.08
N ILE A 567 -10.37 -18.32 -5.63
CA ILE A 567 -11.05 -17.19 -6.25
C ILE A 567 -11.27 -16.13 -5.19
N ALA A 568 -10.77 -14.92 -5.42
CA ALA A 568 -11.08 -13.75 -4.61
C ALA A 568 -12.06 -12.85 -5.36
N GLY A 569 -13.07 -12.30 -4.69
CA GLY A 569 -14.00 -11.36 -5.32
C GLY A 569 -14.79 -10.49 -4.36
N GLY A 570 -15.44 -9.48 -4.91
CA GLY A 570 -16.28 -8.51 -4.17
C GLY A 570 -17.22 -7.74 -5.08
N MET A 571 -18.20 -7.04 -4.48
CA MET A 571 -19.20 -6.23 -5.18
C MET A 571 -19.64 -5.08 -4.27
N ASN A 572 -19.84 -3.87 -4.80
CA ASN A 572 -20.50 -2.82 -4.04
C ASN A 572 -22.00 -3.08 -3.93
N GLN A 573 -22.45 -3.50 -2.75
CA GLN A 573 -23.85 -3.77 -2.47
C GLN A 573 -24.08 -3.60 -0.96
N GLY A 574 -25.35 -3.46 -0.55
CA GLY A 574 -25.68 -3.35 0.86
C GLY A 574 -25.18 -4.56 1.66
N TRP A 575 -24.81 -4.36 2.92
CA TRP A 575 -24.17 -5.36 3.79
C TRP A 575 -24.86 -6.73 3.86
N THR A 576 -26.18 -6.78 3.75
CA THR A 576 -26.96 -8.03 3.74
C THR A 576 -27.39 -8.46 2.35
N THR A 577 -27.07 -7.67 1.32
CA THR A 577 -27.38 -8.00 -0.08
C THR A 577 -26.45 -9.09 -0.55
N GLU A 578 -27.01 -10.07 -1.26
CA GLU A 578 -26.29 -11.19 -1.82
C GLU A 578 -26.41 -11.19 -3.34
N ARG A 579 -25.34 -11.61 -4.01
CA ARG A 579 -25.27 -11.83 -5.46
C ARG A 579 -24.55 -13.14 -5.72
N THR A 580 -24.95 -13.86 -6.77
CA THR A 580 -24.22 -15.04 -7.23
C THR A 580 -23.77 -14.81 -8.67
N ASP A 581 -22.49 -14.98 -8.93
CA ASP A 581 -21.91 -14.89 -10.27
C ASP A 581 -21.21 -16.20 -10.63
N GLN A 582 -21.04 -16.47 -11.92
CA GLN A 582 -20.17 -17.57 -12.36
C GLN A 582 -18.86 -17.00 -12.88
N VAL A 583 -17.77 -17.65 -12.50
CA VAL A 583 -16.41 -17.29 -12.88
C VAL A 583 -15.77 -18.49 -13.59
N ARG A 584 -14.93 -18.24 -14.59
CA ARG A 584 -14.06 -19.26 -15.18
C ARG A 584 -12.74 -18.67 -15.65
N VAL A 585 -11.76 -19.53 -15.87
CA VAL A 585 -10.51 -19.10 -16.50
C VAL A 585 -10.76 -18.79 -17.99
N PRO A 586 -10.25 -17.66 -18.51
CA PRO A 586 -10.45 -17.28 -19.90
C PRO A 586 -10.04 -18.37 -20.89
N GLY A 587 -10.77 -18.47 -22.00
CA GLY A 587 -10.46 -19.42 -23.08
C GLY A 587 -10.72 -20.90 -22.75
N GLY A 588 -11.41 -21.22 -21.64
CA GLY A 588 -11.79 -22.60 -21.31
C GLY A 588 -10.68 -23.45 -20.69
N LEU A 589 -9.63 -22.82 -20.15
CA LEU A 589 -8.65 -23.51 -19.30
C LEU A 589 -9.32 -24.15 -18.07
N LEU A 590 -8.63 -25.08 -17.41
CA LEU A 590 -9.20 -25.95 -16.37
C LEU A 590 -10.40 -26.75 -16.88
N ASN A 591 -10.29 -27.29 -18.10
CA ASN A 591 -11.32 -28.08 -18.80
C ASN A 591 -12.69 -27.37 -18.93
N GLY A 592 -12.70 -26.04 -19.00
CA GLY A 592 -13.92 -25.24 -19.10
C GLY A 592 -14.80 -25.26 -17.85
N ASN A 593 -14.28 -25.75 -16.72
CA ASN A 593 -15.03 -25.78 -15.45
C ASN A 593 -15.32 -24.35 -14.96
N LYS A 594 -16.46 -24.21 -14.27
CA LYS A 594 -17.06 -22.96 -13.83
C LYS A 594 -17.18 -22.95 -12.32
N PHE A 595 -17.12 -21.76 -11.73
CA PHE A 595 -17.18 -21.57 -10.29
C PHE A 595 -18.32 -20.61 -9.95
N ARG A 596 -19.37 -21.13 -9.31
CA ARG A 596 -20.51 -20.38 -8.79
C ARG A 596 -20.11 -19.75 -7.45
N CYS A 597 -19.94 -18.44 -7.46
CA CYS A 597 -19.41 -17.64 -6.35
C CYS A 597 -20.50 -16.72 -5.81
N LYS A 598 -20.85 -16.87 -4.52
CA LYS A 598 -21.84 -16.04 -3.85
C LYS A 598 -21.19 -14.93 -3.03
N LEU A 599 -21.31 -13.69 -3.49
CA LEU A 599 -20.80 -12.46 -2.86
C LEU A 599 -21.86 -11.86 -1.92
N ARG A 600 -21.42 -11.21 -0.83
CA ARG A 600 -22.29 -10.52 0.15
C ARG A 600 -21.65 -9.22 0.66
N GLY A 601 -22.45 -8.16 0.72
CA GLY A 601 -21.97 -6.84 1.15
C GLY A 601 -20.86 -6.28 0.24
N PRO A 602 -20.22 -5.16 0.65
CA PRO A 602 -19.06 -4.57 -0.01
C PRO A 602 -17.73 -5.29 0.32
N SER A 603 -17.80 -6.45 0.97
CA SER A 603 -16.64 -7.15 1.53
C SER A 603 -15.91 -8.00 0.50
N VAL A 604 -14.70 -8.44 0.87
CA VAL A 604 -13.91 -9.39 0.10
C VAL A 604 -14.25 -10.82 0.50
N HIS A 605 -14.39 -11.67 -0.50
CA HIS A 605 -14.64 -13.10 -0.36
C HIS A 605 -13.51 -13.88 -0.98
N ILE A 606 -13.12 -14.98 -0.33
CA ILE A 606 -12.16 -15.94 -0.87
C ILE A 606 -12.81 -17.31 -0.84
N PHE A 607 -12.83 -17.94 -2.00
CA PHE A 607 -13.38 -19.26 -2.24
C PHE A 607 -12.25 -20.21 -2.62
N GLU A 608 -12.30 -21.41 -2.07
CA GLU A 608 -11.33 -22.47 -2.34
C GLU A 608 -12.04 -23.66 -2.99
N PHE A 609 -11.47 -24.19 -4.07
CA PHE A 609 -12.01 -25.31 -4.83
C PHE A 609 -10.92 -26.31 -5.22
N PHE A 610 -11.27 -27.59 -5.21
CA PHE A 610 -10.46 -28.64 -5.83
C PHE A 610 -11.16 -29.16 -7.08
N VAL A 611 -10.57 -28.92 -8.25
CA VAL A 611 -11.08 -29.33 -9.55
C VAL A 611 -10.42 -30.63 -9.96
N ARG A 612 -11.21 -31.66 -10.27
CA ARG A 612 -10.67 -32.95 -10.74
C ARG A 612 -10.20 -32.85 -12.18
N ASP A 613 -9.11 -33.55 -12.51
CA ASP A 613 -8.60 -33.69 -13.88
C ASP A 613 -9.64 -34.27 -14.86
N SER A 614 -10.49 -35.18 -14.37
CA SER A 614 -11.58 -35.81 -15.11
C SER A 614 -12.78 -34.89 -15.36
N ASP A 615 -12.92 -33.82 -14.58
CA ASP A 615 -14.09 -32.95 -14.67
C ASP A 615 -13.94 -32.01 -15.86
N THR A 616 -14.93 -32.01 -16.75
CA THR A 616 -14.99 -31.15 -17.94
C THR A 616 -16.32 -30.42 -17.99
N ASN A 617 -16.28 -29.10 -18.19
CA ASN A 617 -17.45 -28.20 -18.25
C ASN A 617 -18.41 -28.34 -17.06
N GLN A 618 -17.91 -28.73 -15.87
CA GLN A 618 -18.69 -28.83 -14.65
C GLN A 618 -18.78 -27.49 -13.93
N THR A 619 -19.81 -27.33 -13.11
CA THR A 619 -19.95 -26.20 -12.19
C THR A 619 -19.63 -26.64 -10.77
N TYR A 620 -18.67 -25.95 -10.15
CA TYR A 620 -18.33 -26.03 -8.73
C TYR A 620 -19.04 -24.90 -7.99
N GLU A 621 -19.55 -25.14 -6.80
CA GLU A 621 -20.31 -24.16 -6.02
C GLU A 621 -19.72 -24.00 -4.62
N ALA A 622 -19.47 -22.76 -4.19
CA ALA A 622 -19.15 -22.50 -2.80
C ALA A 622 -20.43 -22.20 -2.01
N VAL A 623 -20.75 -23.06 -1.04
CA VAL A 623 -21.91 -22.86 -0.16
C VAL A 623 -21.48 -21.95 1.00
N PRO A 624 -22.20 -20.86 1.32
CA PRO A 624 -21.81 -19.99 2.44
C PRO A 624 -21.95 -20.72 3.77
N ASN A 625 -20.84 -20.97 4.47
CA ASN A 625 -20.86 -21.54 5.83
C ASN A 625 -21.07 -20.50 6.94
N THR A 626 -21.38 -19.23 6.62
CA THR A 626 -21.30 -18.14 7.60
C THR A 626 -22.65 -17.47 7.88
N PRO A 627 -23.09 -17.43 9.15
CA PRO A 627 -24.18 -16.57 9.61
C PRO A 627 -23.96 -15.09 9.22
N THR A 628 -25.04 -14.45 8.78
CA THR A 628 -25.11 -13.09 8.19
C THR A 628 -24.64 -11.94 9.10
N GLY A 629 -24.50 -12.16 10.41
CA GLY A 629 -24.15 -11.09 11.37
C GLY A 629 -22.68 -10.67 11.42
N TRP A 630 -21.80 -11.21 10.56
CA TRP A 630 -20.34 -11.02 10.62
C TRP A 630 -19.79 -9.88 9.77
N GLU A 631 -20.62 -9.28 8.95
CA GLU A 631 -20.22 -8.35 7.90
C GLU A 631 -20.94 -7.00 8.10
N ARG A 632 -20.90 -6.42 9.31
CA ARG A 632 -21.51 -5.08 9.54
C ARG A 632 -20.44 -4.07 9.96
N PRO A 633 -20.49 -2.83 9.44
CA PRO A 633 -19.63 -1.75 9.89
C PRO A 633 -20.14 -1.30 11.26
N GLY A 634 -19.31 -1.51 12.27
CA GLY A 634 -19.64 -1.22 13.67
C GLY A 634 -20.42 -2.35 14.37
N TYR A 635 -19.72 -3.42 14.78
CA TYR A 635 -20.25 -4.53 15.59
C TYR A 635 -21.10 -5.54 14.81
N VAL A 636 -21.01 -6.85 15.08
CA VAL A 636 -21.61 -7.47 16.28
C VAL A 636 -20.67 -8.53 16.87
N PRO A 637 -20.55 -8.66 18.20
CA PRO A 637 -19.90 -9.82 18.82
C PRO A 637 -20.58 -11.13 18.38
N ARG A 638 -19.82 -12.20 18.10
CA ARG A 638 -20.38 -13.55 18.19
C ARG A 638 -20.18 -14.09 19.60
N ILE A 639 -21.30 -14.24 20.30
CA ILE A 639 -21.43 -15.16 21.42
C ILE A 639 -21.10 -16.55 20.85
N ILE A 640 -20.14 -17.21 21.49
CA ILE A 640 -19.79 -18.60 21.24
C ILE A 640 -21.02 -19.44 21.61
N SER A 641 -21.51 -20.25 20.68
CA SER A 641 -22.38 -21.39 21.01
C SER A 641 -21.54 -22.51 21.60
#